data_AF-A0A820K4L5-F1
#
_entry.id   AF-A0A820K4L5-F1
#
_cell.length_a   1.000
_cell.length_b   1.000
_cell.length_c   1.000
_cell.angle_alpha   90.00
_cell.angle_beta   90.00
_cell.angle_gamma   90.00
#
_symmetry.space_group_name_H-M   'P 1'
#
loop_
_entity.id
_entity.type
_entity.pdbx_description
1 polymer ?
#
loop_
_entity_poly.entity_id
_entity_poly.type
_entity_poly.pdbx_seq_one_letter_code
_entity_poly.pdbx_strand_id
1 'polypeptide(L)'
;MGGKESKQTVSKLITSATVPSTAARPSRRIAENYLVIWADESIDSKNTDCQNTLDELRSVVNDVNPCTTSTECIGCLNDNKEKISFVIASGALGQHLVPEIHNMPNLNAIYIFCGNKQYHREWVQKWTKIKELDSSIKSICQALSLAIKQCNQNNVSVTIISAHEEDLSKNLNRIEPTFMYSQIFKEILLEMKHGHQAVKDLVKFCKKGEYHDNKTEMKIIKEFQDTYQPSDAIWWYTRECFTYKLLNSALRTLNGDIIIRMGFFLCDIHRQIEDLHKTQVSLYRRQPFKIYRGQGLSAEDFEKLKINKGGLISFNNFLSTSIKRDISLEFANHAIDEPHTVGVLFQMTIDPTISSNPFASIQEISYHNEEAEILFSMHTVFRIDETVKVDSKRPLYQVDLKLTSNDDNQLRQLTESIRREAVGPTGWARLGQMLLKIGQFEKAEELYTALLEQAPTESDRALFYNQLGLMKYNQAKYKEAISFHEKSLKIKRKMRPDHHHELAISYNNIGQVYNSMGDYPKALEFYEKGVEIKKNTFPSNHPSLATSYSNIGSVYNNMGEYMKALEFHEKDLEIAKQTLPPNHPELAVSYNNIGQVYNKMGNYQKALEFYEKAHKIKHSALPPNHPELAISYNNMGAMYKKIGIYSKALEFYEKALKIRQEILSDNHPDLAQSYNNIGNVYCEMKDYSQAKSFLKKALAIWQKSLPSTHPFIRTVLDNLGYVKKQQ
;
A
#
# COMPACT_ATOMS: atom_id res chain seq x y z
N MET A 1 -38.06 13.42 0.62
CA MET A 1 -38.44 12.12 1.23
C MET A 1 -37.31 11.08 1.11
N GLY A 2 -36.06 11.41 1.46
CA GLY A 2 -34.88 10.54 1.27
C GLY A 2 -34.35 9.86 2.54
N GLY A 3 -35.25 9.43 3.45
CA GLY A 3 -34.89 9.03 4.82
C GLY A 3 -34.95 7.54 5.14
N LYS A 4 -35.45 6.68 4.23
CA LYS A 4 -35.63 5.24 4.50
C LYS A 4 -34.57 4.34 3.85
N GLU A 5 -33.89 4.80 2.80
CA GLU A 5 -32.97 3.95 2.00
C GLU A 5 -31.61 3.69 2.66
N SER A 6 -31.08 4.61 3.49
CA SER A 6 -29.73 4.45 4.08
C SER A 6 -29.65 3.47 5.26
N LYS A 7 -30.78 3.04 5.84
CA LYS A 7 -30.78 2.10 6.99
C LYS A 7 -30.55 0.63 6.56
N GLN A 8 -30.94 0.25 5.34
CA GLN A 8 -30.77 -1.12 4.84
C GLN A 8 -29.36 -1.39 4.30
N THR A 9 -28.66 -0.36 3.79
CA THR A 9 -27.28 -0.47 3.29
C THR A 9 -26.30 -0.91 4.38
N VAL A 10 -26.43 -0.35 5.58
CA VAL A 10 -25.57 -0.67 6.73
C VAL A 10 -25.80 -2.11 7.21
N SER A 11 -27.05 -2.58 7.28
CA SER A 11 -27.38 -3.91 7.81
C SER A 11 -26.90 -5.06 6.93
N LYS A 12 -26.95 -4.94 5.59
CA LYS A 12 -26.52 -6.01 4.67
C LYS A 12 -25.00 -6.12 4.55
N LEU A 13 -24.28 -4.99 4.53
CA LEU A 13 -22.81 -4.96 4.48
C LEU A 13 -22.14 -5.70 5.66
N ILE A 14 -22.83 -5.80 6.80
CA ILE A 14 -22.30 -6.54 7.96
C ILE A 14 -22.94 -7.94 8.15
N THR A 15 -24.10 -8.22 7.56
CA THR A 15 -24.72 -9.55 7.70
C THR A 15 -24.31 -10.58 6.64
N SER A 16 -23.79 -10.18 5.48
CA SER A 16 -23.37 -11.14 4.43
C SER A 16 -22.02 -11.84 4.67
N ALA A 17 -21.38 -11.60 5.82
CA ALA A 17 -20.18 -12.31 6.28
C ALA A 17 -20.50 -13.75 6.77
N THR A 18 -21.24 -14.52 5.98
CA THR A 18 -21.41 -15.97 6.14
C THR A 18 -20.64 -16.67 5.03
N VAL A 19 -19.56 -17.31 5.46
CA VAL A 19 -18.62 -18.19 4.75
C VAL A 19 -19.30 -19.15 3.78
N PRO A 20 -18.77 -19.30 2.55
CA PRO A 20 -18.63 -20.60 1.92
C PRO A 20 -17.16 -21.04 2.02
N SER A 21 -16.95 -22.20 2.66
CA SER A 21 -15.64 -22.82 2.80
C SER A 21 -15.19 -23.40 1.46
N THR A 22 -14.20 -22.79 0.82
CA THR A 22 -13.24 -23.48 -0.05
C THR A 22 -11.94 -22.69 -0.08
N ALA A 23 -10.82 -23.41 0.06
CA ALA A 23 -9.49 -22.87 0.28
C ALA A 23 -9.04 -21.87 -0.80
N ALA A 24 -8.83 -20.61 -0.40
CA ALA A 24 -8.05 -19.62 -1.13
C ALA A 24 -7.37 -18.68 -0.11
N ARG A 25 -6.08 -18.41 -0.33
CA ARG A 25 -5.15 -17.76 0.61
C ARG A 25 -5.65 -16.38 1.07
N PRO A 26 -5.61 -16.06 2.38
CA PRO A 26 -5.95 -14.72 2.86
C PRO A 26 -4.85 -13.73 2.47
N SER A 27 -5.26 -12.62 1.85
CA SER A 27 -4.44 -11.44 1.61
C SER A 27 -4.12 -10.74 2.95
N ARG A 28 -3.01 -11.15 3.56
CA ARG A 28 -2.45 -10.59 4.80
C ARG A 28 -1.55 -9.39 4.48
N ARG A 29 -1.78 -8.24 5.12
CA ARG A 29 -0.77 -7.18 5.30
C ARG A 29 -1.00 -6.43 6.61
N ILE A 30 -0.15 -6.72 7.61
CA ILE A 30 0.31 -5.83 8.71
C ILE A 30 1.69 -6.33 9.19
N ALA A 31 2.61 -5.40 9.45
CA ALA A 31 3.94 -5.51 10.05
C ALA A 31 5.13 -5.81 9.10
N GLU A 32 5.54 -4.82 8.30
CA GLU A 32 6.83 -4.85 7.57
C GLU A 32 8.05 -4.50 8.47
N ASN A 33 7.84 -4.08 9.73
CA ASN A 33 8.92 -3.63 10.63
C ASN A 33 9.32 -4.64 11.73
N TYR A 34 8.62 -5.77 11.86
CA TYR A 34 8.86 -6.75 12.92
C TYR A 34 9.27 -8.09 12.30
N LEU A 35 10.39 -8.64 12.78
CA LEU A 35 10.88 -9.96 12.40
C LEU A 35 10.71 -10.92 13.58
N VAL A 36 10.08 -12.07 13.36
CA VAL A 36 10.06 -13.15 14.36
C VAL A 36 10.94 -14.29 13.85
N ILE A 37 11.93 -14.68 14.64
CA ILE A 37 12.78 -15.85 14.35
C ILE A 37 12.32 -16.98 15.25
N TRP A 38 11.89 -18.09 14.65
CA TRP A 38 11.59 -19.32 15.39
C TRP A 38 12.78 -20.27 15.30
N ALA A 39 13.52 -20.40 16.39
CA ALA A 39 14.75 -21.14 16.50
C ALA A 39 14.51 -22.49 17.21
N ASP A 40 14.44 -23.57 16.44
CA ASP A 40 14.27 -24.92 17.00
C ASP A 40 14.96 -25.97 16.10
N GLU A 41 15.76 -26.84 16.70
CA GLU A 41 16.49 -27.91 15.99
C GLU A 41 15.55 -28.95 15.36
N SER A 42 14.30 -29.02 15.84
CA SER A 42 13.30 -30.00 15.42
C SER A 42 12.38 -29.53 14.28
N ILE A 43 12.62 -28.35 13.69
CA ILE A 43 11.77 -27.81 12.63
C ILE A 43 11.89 -28.64 11.36
N ASP A 44 10.80 -29.33 10.99
CA ASP A 44 10.63 -29.99 9.71
C ASP A 44 9.43 -29.42 8.95
N SER A 45 9.69 -28.80 7.79
CA SER A 45 8.68 -28.25 6.88
C SER A 45 7.63 -29.25 6.38
N LYS A 46 7.83 -30.56 6.58
CA LYS A 46 6.87 -31.62 6.22
C LYS A 46 5.96 -32.04 7.39
N ASN A 47 6.23 -31.58 8.60
CA ASN A 47 5.47 -31.94 9.80
C ASN A 47 4.26 -31.01 9.98
N THR A 48 3.06 -31.60 10.08
CA THR A 48 1.79 -30.91 10.29
C THR A 48 1.79 -30.03 11.54
N ASP A 49 2.46 -30.45 12.62
CA ASP A 49 2.51 -29.69 13.87
C ASP A 49 3.42 -28.45 13.76
N CYS A 50 4.53 -28.56 13.03
CA CYS A 50 5.38 -27.41 12.69
C CYS A 50 4.62 -26.41 11.82
N GLN A 51 3.82 -26.90 10.86
CA GLN A 51 3.03 -26.05 10.00
C GLN A 51 1.91 -25.33 10.77
N ASN A 52 1.24 -26.02 11.69
CA ASN A 52 0.24 -25.42 12.58
C ASN A 52 0.86 -24.33 13.47
N THR A 53 2.05 -24.60 14.04
CA THR A 53 2.81 -23.66 14.87
C THR A 53 3.23 -22.43 14.05
N LEU A 54 3.73 -22.63 12.83
CA LEU A 54 4.05 -21.55 11.89
C LEU A 54 2.82 -20.75 11.50
N ASP A 55 1.68 -21.39 11.26
CA ASP A 55 0.45 -20.69 10.92
C ASP A 55 -0.10 -19.87 12.10
N GLU A 56 0.08 -20.36 13.33
CA GLU A 56 -0.25 -19.64 14.57
C GLU A 56 0.70 -18.47 14.82
N LEU A 57 2.02 -18.63 14.65
CA LEU A 57 2.98 -17.53 14.72
C LEU A 57 2.74 -16.49 13.62
N ARG A 58 2.44 -16.97 12.40
CA ARG A 58 2.08 -16.11 11.26
C ARG A 58 0.71 -15.46 11.40
N SER A 59 -0.10 -15.88 12.38
CA SER A 59 -1.31 -15.15 12.76
C SER A 59 -1.00 -13.88 13.56
N VAL A 60 0.18 -13.81 14.19
CA VAL A 60 0.65 -12.68 15.00
C VAL A 60 1.58 -11.76 14.20
N VAL A 61 2.57 -12.31 13.48
CA VAL A 61 3.54 -11.54 12.66
C VAL A 61 3.72 -12.21 11.30
N ASN A 62 3.68 -11.46 10.20
CA ASN A 62 3.78 -12.07 8.87
C ASN A 62 5.18 -12.59 8.53
N ASP A 63 6.23 -11.91 9.01
CA ASP A 63 7.63 -12.26 8.77
C ASP A 63 8.15 -13.17 9.89
N VAL A 64 7.87 -14.48 9.75
CA VAL A 64 8.36 -15.53 10.64
C VAL A 64 9.40 -16.36 9.90
N ASN A 65 10.65 -16.27 10.35
CA ASN A 65 11.77 -17.04 9.81
C ASN A 65 12.10 -18.22 10.73
N PRO A 66 11.80 -19.46 10.30
CA PRO A 66 12.28 -20.64 11.02
C PRO A 66 13.79 -20.80 10.83
N CYS A 67 14.48 -21.15 11.89
CA CYS A 67 15.91 -21.42 11.91
C CYS A 67 16.18 -22.70 12.70
N THR A 68 17.04 -23.56 12.16
CA THR A 68 17.36 -24.87 12.76
C THR A 68 18.66 -24.85 13.55
N THR A 69 19.48 -23.81 13.38
CA THR A 69 20.81 -23.69 13.99
C THR A 69 21.04 -22.29 14.54
N SER A 70 21.96 -22.16 15.50
CA SER A 70 22.32 -20.86 16.09
C SER A 70 22.95 -19.91 15.08
N THR A 71 23.79 -20.43 14.18
CA THR A 71 24.43 -19.67 13.09
C THR A 71 23.41 -19.11 12.10
N GLU A 72 22.38 -19.87 11.75
CA GLU A 72 21.29 -19.40 10.89
C GLU A 72 20.48 -18.27 11.56
N CYS A 73 20.19 -18.40 12.86
CA CYS A 73 19.52 -17.35 13.64
C CYS A 73 20.34 -16.05 13.66
N ILE A 74 21.64 -16.16 13.95
CA ILE A 74 22.57 -15.02 14.02
C ILE A 74 22.73 -14.37 12.65
N GLY A 75 22.83 -15.16 11.57
CA GLY A 75 22.81 -14.68 10.19
C GLY A 75 21.55 -13.88 9.89
N CYS A 76 20.38 -14.45 10.21
CA CYS A 76 19.08 -13.79 10.00
C CYS A 76 18.96 -12.46 10.76
N LEU A 77 19.46 -12.38 12.01
CA LEU A 77 19.49 -11.13 12.78
C LEU A 77 20.44 -10.09 12.17
N ASN A 78 21.59 -10.53 11.64
CA ASN A 78 22.58 -9.63 11.02
C ASN A 78 22.14 -9.13 9.64
N ASP A 79 21.38 -9.92 8.89
CA ASP A 79 20.84 -9.55 7.58
C ASP A 79 19.66 -8.58 7.71
N ASN A 80 19.00 -8.55 8.88
CA ASN A 80 17.82 -7.73 9.16
C ASN A 80 18.06 -6.72 10.30
N LYS A 81 19.17 -5.96 10.23
CA LYS A 81 19.52 -4.96 11.26
C LYS A 81 18.51 -3.82 11.42
N GLU A 82 17.72 -3.56 10.39
CA GLU A 82 16.76 -2.45 10.36
C GLU A 82 15.39 -2.81 10.95
N LYS A 83 15.14 -4.09 11.25
CA LYS A 83 13.87 -4.58 11.81
C LYS A 83 13.96 -4.83 13.32
N ILE A 84 12.88 -4.53 14.03
CA ILE A 84 12.73 -4.93 15.44
C ILE A 84 12.48 -6.44 15.47
N SER A 85 13.41 -7.18 16.06
CA SER A 85 13.42 -8.63 16.02
C SER A 85 12.99 -9.25 17.36
N PHE A 86 12.20 -10.32 17.27
CA PHE A 86 11.80 -11.17 18.37
C PHE A 86 12.29 -12.59 18.09
N VAL A 87 12.83 -13.26 19.10
CA VAL A 87 13.33 -14.64 18.95
C VAL A 87 12.50 -15.57 19.82
N ILE A 88 11.99 -16.65 19.24
CA ILE A 88 11.34 -17.75 19.93
C ILE A 88 12.27 -18.94 19.83
N ALA A 89 12.92 -19.33 20.93
CA ALA A 89 13.88 -20.42 20.92
C ALA A 89 13.35 -21.63 21.69
N SER A 90 13.65 -22.84 21.21
CA SER A 90 13.44 -24.06 22.00
C SER A 90 14.32 -24.06 23.25
N GLY A 91 13.89 -24.76 24.31
CA GLY A 91 14.67 -24.85 25.54
C GLY A 91 16.11 -25.35 25.34
N ALA A 92 16.33 -26.26 24.38
CA ALA A 92 17.63 -26.82 24.05
C ALA A 92 18.51 -25.83 23.27
N LEU A 93 17.99 -25.28 22.16
CA LEU A 93 18.75 -24.36 21.31
C LEU A 93 18.96 -23.01 21.99
N GLY A 94 17.98 -22.54 22.77
CA GLY A 94 18.01 -21.28 23.50
C GLY A 94 19.16 -21.20 24.52
N GLN A 95 19.54 -22.32 25.14
CA GLN A 95 20.64 -22.33 26.12
C GLN A 95 21.99 -21.97 25.48
N HIS A 96 22.18 -22.29 24.19
CA HIS A 96 23.38 -21.97 23.42
C HIS A 96 23.25 -20.66 22.64
N LEU A 97 22.06 -20.36 22.11
CA LEU A 97 21.80 -19.19 21.28
C LEU A 97 21.73 -17.88 22.08
N VAL A 98 21.05 -17.88 23.23
CA VAL A 98 20.78 -16.65 24.00
C VAL A 98 22.06 -15.89 24.40
N PRO A 99 23.13 -16.54 24.89
CA PRO A 99 24.37 -15.85 25.23
C PRO A 99 24.99 -15.05 24.07
N GLU A 100 24.82 -15.51 22.84
CA GLU A 100 25.39 -14.89 21.64
C GLU A 100 24.56 -13.72 21.13
N ILE A 101 23.22 -13.80 21.23
CA ILE A 101 22.31 -12.79 20.65
C ILE A 101 21.83 -11.75 21.65
N HIS A 102 21.96 -11.99 22.96
CA HIS A 102 21.36 -11.14 24.00
C HIS A 102 21.73 -9.65 23.85
N ASN A 103 22.98 -9.35 23.49
CA ASN A 103 23.47 -7.99 23.37
C ASN A 103 23.21 -7.35 21.99
N MET A 104 22.55 -8.03 21.06
CA MET A 104 22.26 -7.48 19.73
C MET A 104 21.25 -6.32 19.82
N PRO A 105 21.52 -5.18 19.16
CA PRO A 105 20.71 -3.97 19.30
C PRO A 105 19.32 -4.07 18.65
N ASN A 106 19.17 -4.86 17.58
CA ASN A 106 17.89 -5.09 16.91
C ASN A 106 17.03 -6.19 17.57
N LEU A 107 17.52 -6.85 18.62
CA LEU A 107 16.80 -7.88 19.36
C LEU A 107 16.04 -7.27 20.54
N ASN A 108 14.71 -7.27 20.48
CA ASN A 108 13.85 -6.66 21.49
C ASN A 108 13.54 -7.64 22.66
N ALA A 109 13.07 -8.84 22.33
CA ALA A 109 12.73 -9.84 23.33
C ALA A 109 12.95 -11.28 22.84
N ILE A 110 13.17 -12.17 23.80
CA ILE A 110 13.36 -13.60 23.60
C ILE A 110 12.26 -14.35 24.37
N TYR A 111 11.66 -15.35 23.73
CA TYR A 111 10.66 -16.24 24.30
C TYR A 111 11.18 -17.67 24.24
N ILE A 112 11.07 -18.42 25.34
CA ILE A 112 11.54 -19.81 25.39
C ILE A 112 10.35 -20.76 25.35
N PHE A 113 10.31 -21.59 24.32
CA PHE A 113 9.34 -22.67 24.14
C PHE A 113 9.93 -23.98 24.67
N CYS A 114 9.35 -24.54 25.74
CA CYS A 114 9.84 -25.79 26.31
C CYS A 114 8.75 -26.61 27.03
N GLY A 115 8.80 -27.94 26.91
CA GLY A 115 7.88 -28.83 27.62
C GLY A 115 8.12 -28.91 29.13
N ASN A 116 9.37 -28.71 29.60
CA ASN A 116 9.74 -28.80 31.01
C ASN A 116 10.23 -27.45 31.55
N LYS A 117 9.30 -26.63 32.05
CA LYS A 117 9.58 -25.29 32.57
C LYS A 117 10.54 -25.29 33.77
N GLN A 118 10.56 -26.35 34.58
CA GLN A 118 11.35 -26.40 35.82
C GLN A 118 12.84 -26.55 35.51
N TYR A 119 13.18 -27.32 34.47
CA TYR A 119 14.56 -27.54 34.05
C TYR A 119 15.24 -26.28 33.50
N HIS A 120 14.51 -25.45 32.73
CA HIS A 120 15.10 -24.26 32.08
C HIS A 120 15.03 -22.98 32.93
N ARG A 121 14.35 -22.99 34.09
CA ARG A 121 14.11 -21.78 34.89
C ARG A 121 15.39 -21.11 35.40
N GLU A 122 16.38 -21.88 35.82
CA GLU A 122 17.61 -21.36 36.46
C GLU A 122 18.50 -20.55 35.51
N TRP A 123 18.62 -20.95 34.24
CA TRP A 123 19.45 -20.23 33.28
C TRP A 123 18.68 -19.09 32.60
N VAL A 124 17.37 -19.24 32.40
CA VAL A 124 16.52 -18.19 31.82
C VAL A 124 16.54 -16.91 32.66
N GLN A 125 16.55 -17.04 34.00
CA GLN A 125 16.61 -15.89 34.91
C GLN A 125 17.91 -15.08 34.81
N LYS A 126 18.96 -15.60 34.16
CA LYS A 126 20.24 -14.91 34.00
C LYS A 126 20.22 -13.85 32.89
N TRP A 127 19.20 -13.84 32.01
CA TRP A 127 19.18 -13.01 30.81
C TRP A 127 17.98 -12.05 30.79
N THR A 128 18.23 -10.74 30.78
CA THR A 128 17.20 -9.70 30.96
C THR A 128 16.22 -9.53 29.78
N LYS A 129 16.59 -10.02 28.59
CA LYS A 129 15.77 -9.97 27.37
C LYS A 129 14.85 -11.18 27.21
N ILE A 130 14.97 -12.20 28.06
CA ILE A 130 14.00 -13.29 28.07
C ILE A 130 12.74 -12.80 28.79
N LYS A 131 11.63 -12.70 28.06
CA LYS A 131 10.37 -12.14 28.56
C LYS A 131 9.39 -13.22 29.02
N GLU A 132 9.45 -14.41 28.43
CA GLU A 132 8.55 -15.50 28.79
C GLU A 132 9.20 -16.88 28.60
N LEU A 133 8.73 -17.83 29.40
CA LEU A 133 9.08 -19.24 29.36
C LEU A 133 7.78 -20.05 29.45
N ASP A 134 7.35 -20.64 28.34
CA ASP A 134 6.12 -21.43 28.30
C ASP A 134 6.22 -22.73 27.50
N SER A 135 5.33 -23.67 27.80
CA SER A 135 5.13 -24.92 27.07
C SER A 135 4.02 -24.82 26.03
N SER A 136 3.23 -23.74 26.06
CA SER A 136 2.19 -23.45 25.08
C SER A 136 2.65 -22.37 24.11
N ILE A 137 2.69 -22.71 22.81
CA ILE A 137 2.95 -21.72 21.76
C ILE A 137 1.90 -20.60 21.77
N LYS A 138 0.64 -20.93 22.09
CA LYS A 138 -0.45 -19.96 22.19
C LYS A 138 -0.19 -18.90 23.27
N SER A 139 0.42 -19.27 24.40
CA SER A 139 0.84 -18.32 25.44
C SER A 139 1.94 -17.38 24.93
N ILE A 140 2.95 -17.95 24.28
CA ILE A 140 4.04 -17.19 23.67
C ILE A 140 3.50 -16.23 22.61
N CYS A 141 2.56 -16.66 21.77
CA CYS A 141 1.88 -15.81 20.80
C CYS A 141 1.13 -14.64 21.46
N GLN A 142 0.49 -14.86 22.61
CA GLN A 142 -0.19 -13.80 23.37
C GLN A 142 0.80 -12.77 23.93
N ALA A 143 1.91 -13.20 24.53
CA ALA A 143 2.92 -12.28 25.06
C ALA A 143 3.70 -11.58 23.95
N LEU A 144 3.99 -12.26 22.83
CA LEU A 144 4.55 -11.65 21.63
C LEU A 144 3.60 -10.57 21.10
N SER A 145 2.30 -10.88 20.99
CA SER A 145 1.28 -9.90 20.60
C SER A 145 1.26 -8.71 21.55
N LEU A 146 1.39 -8.93 22.86
CA LEU A 146 1.42 -7.86 23.86
C LEU A 146 2.69 -6.99 23.73
N ALA A 147 3.85 -7.60 23.54
CA ALA A 147 5.11 -6.88 23.36
C ALA A 147 5.13 -6.06 22.07
N ILE A 148 4.62 -6.62 20.97
CA ILE A 148 4.43 -5.90 19.72
C ILE A 148 3.43 -4.75 19.91
N LYS A 149 2.35 -4.97 20.67
CA LYS A 149 1.39 -3.92 21.03
C LYS A 149 2.04 -2.80 21.84
N GLN A 150 2.93 -3.11 22.78
CA GLN A 150 3.67 -2.12 23.56
C GLN A 150 4.65 -1.30 22.69
N CYS A 151 5.41 -1.93 21.80
CA CYS A 151 6.23 -1.23 20.80
C CYS A 151 5.40 -0.32 19.87
N ASN A 152 4.10 -0.61 19.75
CA ASN A 152 3.20 0.11 18.86
C ASN A 152 2.40 1.23 19.53
N GLN A 153 2.42 1.35 20.86
CA GLN A 153 1.49 2.21 21.60
C GLN A 153 1.74 3.72 21.39
N ASN A 154 2.92 4.13 20.93
CA ASN A 154 3.30 5.56 20.83
C ASN A 154 3.61 6.10 19.43
N ASN A 155 3.60 5.27 18.38
CA ASN A 155 3.98 5.72 17.03
C ASN A 155 2.76 6.15 16.20
N VAL A 156 2.56 7.47 16.07
CA VAL A 156 1.63 8.04 15.09
C VAL A 156 2.26 7.94 13.70
N SER A 157 1.49 7.45 12.73
CA SER A 157 1.90 7.45 11.33
C SER A 157 2.03 8.88 10.84
N VAL A 158 3.23 9.21 10.38
CA VAL A 158 3.58 10.51 9.82
C VAL A 158 4.00 10.30 8.37
N THR A 159 3.56 11.17 7.48
CA THR A 159 4.07 11.24 6.10
C THR A 159 4.70 12.60 5.85
N ILE A 160 5.89 12.61 5.24
CA ILE A 160 6.64 13.83 4.90
C ILE A 160 6.68 13.99 3.38
N ILE A 161 6.33 15.18 2.90
CA ILE A 161 6.28 15.54 1.48
C ILE A 161 7.24 16.71 1.24
N SER A 162 8.09 16.60 0.22
CA SER A 162 9.14 17.58 -0.05
C SER A 162 8.61 18.92 -0.55
N ALA A 163 9.32 20.00 -0.22
CA ALA A 163 9.06 21.35 -0.75
C ALA A 163 9.52 21.52 -2.21
N HIS A 164 10.49 20.71 -2.66
CA HIS A 164 11.23 20.91 -3.91
C HIS A 164 10.73 20.07 -5.08
N GLU A 165 9.73 19.22 -4.87
CA GLU A 165 9.10 18.47 -5.96
C GLU A 165 8.06 19.35 -6.66
N GLU A 166 8.52 20.12 -7.66
CA GLU A 166 7.63 20.78 -8.60
C GLU A 166 6.78 19.70 -9.30
N ASP A 167 5.46 19.82 -9.13
CA ASP A 167 4.42 19.06 -9.85
C ASP A 167 4.14 17.61 -9.38
N LEU A 168 4.13 17.37 -8.05
CA LEU A 168 3.61 16.14 -7.42
C LEU A 168 2.21 15.73 -7.94
N SER A 169 1.38 16.68 -8.37
CA SER A 169 0.09 16.45 -9.03
C SER A 169 0.17 15.60 -10.29
N LYS A 170 1.32 15.57 -10.99
CA LYS A 170 1.51 14.74 -12.19
C LYS A 170 2.04 13.34 -11.88
N ASN A 171 2.50 13.08 -10.67
CA ASN A 171 3.12 11.79 -10.32
C ASN A 171 2.75 11.35 -8.89
N LEU A 172 1.45 11.10 -8.69
CA LEU A 172 0.89 10.65 -7.41
C LEU A 172 1.54 9.36 -6.85
N ASN A 173 2.15 8.55 -7.72
CA ASN A 173 2.86 7.33 -7.31
C ASN A 173 4.06 7.58 -6.38
N ARG A 174 4.53 8.83 -6.26
CA ARG A 174 5.62 9.22 -5.34
C ARG A 174 5.15 9.57 -3.94
N ILE A 175 3.86 9.86 -3.78
CA ILE A 175 3.30 10.21 -2.47
C ILE A 175 3.14 8.90 -1.70
N GLU A 176 3.53 8.93 -0.43
CA GLU A 176 3.31 7.80 0.45
C GLU A 176 1.81 7.43 0.43
N PRO A 177 1.43 6.18 0.13
CA PRO A 177 0.03 5.85 -0.07
C PRO A 177 -0.83 6.15 1.17
N THR A 178 -0.25 6.04 2.36
CA THR A 178 -0.86 6.41 3.66
C THR A 178 -1.40 7.84 3.69
N PHE A 179 -0.68 8.82 3.13
CA PHE A 179 -1.16 10.21 3.02
C PHE A 179 -2.38 10.31 2.11
N MET A 180 -2.29 9.76 0.89
CA MET A 180 -3.39 9.84 -0.07
C MET A 180 -4.65 9.15 0.47
N TYR A 181 -4.46 8.00 1.10
CA TYR A 181 -5.54 7.17 1.58
C TYR A 181 -6.17 7.70 2.86
N SER A 182 -5.41 8.22 3.82
CA SER A 182 -5.99 8.83 5.02
C SER A 182 -6.80 10.08 4.67
N GLN A 183 -6.35 10.88 3.71
CA GLN A 183 -7.12 12.00 3.18
C GLN A 183 -8.43 11.56 2.52
N ILE A 184 -8.35 10.64 1.55
CA ILE A 184 -9.52 10.15 0.83
C ILE A 184 -10.49 9.46 1.79
N PHE A 185 -9.98 8.62 2.72
CA PHE A 185 -10.81 7.97 3.74
C PHE A 185 -11.55 9.00 4.58
N LYS A 186 -10.87 10.04 5.08
CA LYS A 186 -11.51 11.10 5.85
C LYS A 186 -12.66 11.72 5.06
N GLU A 187 -12.43 12.16 3.83
CA GLU A 187 -13.46 12.78 2.99
C GLU A 187 -14.64 11.84 2.73
N ILE A 188 -14.36 10.60 2.35
CA ILE A 188 -15.36 9.59 2.04
C ILE A 188 -16.20 9.25 3.27
N LEU A 189 -15.57 8.98 4.41
CA LEU A 189 -16.25 8.56 5.62
C LEU A 189 -17.16 9.68 6.14
N LEU A 190 -16.71 10.94 6.08
CA LEU A 190 -17.51 12.08 6.52
C LEU A 190 -18.76 12.31 5.65
N GLU A 191 -18.74 11.94 4.36
CA GLU A 191 -19.91 11.95 3.48
C GLU A 191 -20.87 10.79 3.75
N MET A 192 -20.39 9.71 4.39
CA MET A 192 -21.17 8.51 4.63
C MET A 192 -22.14 8.68 5.80
N LYS A 193 -23.37 8.18 5.61
CA LYS A 193 -24.36 8.08 6.69
C LYS A 193 -24.23 6.73 7.38
N HIS A 194 -23.94 6.75 8.68
CA HIS A 194 -23.87 5.56 9.50
C HIS A 194 -25.19 5.32 10.25
N GLY A 195 -25.65 4.08 10.27
CA GLY A 195 -26.87 3.66 10.95
C GLY A 195 -26.57 3.02 12.30
N HIS A 196 -27.58 2.90 13.18
CA HIS A 196 -27.44 2.30 14.52
C HIS A 196 -26.97 0.84 14.50
N GLN A 197 -27.06 0.17 13.34
CA GLN A 197 -26.60 -1.20 13.15
C GLN A 197 -25.06 -1.30 13.20
N ALA A 198 -24.33 -0.25 12.80
CA ALA A 198 -22.87 -0.22 12.78
C ALA A 198 -22.22 -0.47 14.16
N VAL A 199 -22.85 0.01 15.24
CA VAL A 199 -22.39 -0.24 16.62
C VAL A 199 -22.49 -1.74 16.95
N LYS A 200 -23.64 -2.36 16.67
CA LYS A 200 -23.87 -3.81 16.94
C LYS A 200 -22.90 -4.68 16.15
N ASP A 201 -22.59 -4.23 14.95
CA ASP A 201 -21.74 -4.88 13.98
C ASP A 201 -20.26 -4.84 14.39
N LEU A 202 -19.79 -3.69 14.87
CA LEU A 202 -18.48 -3.57 15.52
C LEU A 202 -18.40 -4.46 16.76
N VAL A 203 -19.42 -4.40 17.63
CA VAL A 203 -19.46 -5.22 18.85
C VAL A 203 -19.41 -6.72 18.54
N LYS A 204 -20.16 -7.18 17.52
CA LYS A 204 -20.13 -8.58 17.08
C LYS A 204 -18.75 -8.98 16.56
N PHE A 205 -18.08 -8.10 15.82
CA PHE A 205 -16.71 -8.30 15.37
C PHE A 205 -15.74 -8.43 16.55
N CYS A 206 -15.78 -7.49 17.50
CA CYS A 206 -14.91 -7.50 18.68
C CYS A 206 -15.10 -8.75 19.54
N LYS A 207 -16.36 -9.17 19.75
CA LYS A 207 -16.71 -10.37 20.53
C LYS A 207 -16.25 -11.68 19.88
N LYS A 208 -16.21 -11.74 18.55
CA LYS A 208 -15.79 -12.94 17.79
C LYS A 208 -14.29 -12.94 17.45
N GLY A 209 -13.64 -11.79 17.50
CA GLY A 209 -12.26 -11.60 17.08
C GLY A 209 -11.29 -11.48 18.25
N GLU A 210 -10.52 -10.39 18.22
CA GLU A 210 -9.33 -10.19 19.06
C GLU A 210 -9.59 -10.19 20.58
N TYR A 211 -10.81 -9.88 21.02
CA TYR A 211 -11.13 -9.67 22.43
C TYR A 211 -11.91 -10.82 23.08
N HIS A 212 -12.19 -11.91 22.37
CA HIS A 212 -13.04 -13.00 22.88
C HIS A 212 -12.53 -13.62 24.20
N ASP A 213 -11.21 -13.75 24.35
CA ASP A 213 -10.56 -14.32 25.54
C ASP A 213 -10.29 -13.26 26.65
N ASN A 214 -10.44 -11.96 26.36
CA ASN A 214 -10.14 -10.89 27.31
C ASN A 214 -11.40 -10.48 28.09
N LYS A 215 -11.56 -11.03 29.31
CA LYS A 215 -12.72 -10.75 30.19
C LYS A 215 -12.92 -9.26 30.50
N THR A 216 -11.84 -8.50 30.65
CA THR A 216 -11.90 -7.06 30.94
C THR A 216 -12.43 -6.29 29.74
N GLU A 217 -11.85 -6.48 28.56
CA GLU A 217 -12.31 -5.84 27.33
C GLU A 217 -13.73 -6.30 26.97
N MET A 218 -14.11 -7.55 27.23
CA MET A 218 -15.48 -8.03 27.00
C MET A 218 -16.53 -7.31 27.86
N LYS A 219 -16.18 -6.92 29.10
CA LYS A 219 -17.04 -6.08 29.94
C LYS A 219 -17.17 -4.68 29.34
N ILE A 220 -16.06 -4.10 28.87
CA ILE A 220 -16.04 -2.77 28.24
C ILE A 220 -16.81 -2.77 26.92
N ILE A 221 -16.70 -3.82 26.10
CA ILE A 221 -17.45 -3.98 24.85
C ILE A 221 -18.96 -4.06 25.13
N LYS A 222 -19.37 -4.71 26.23
CA LYS A 222 -20.78 -4.74 26.64
C LYS A 222 -21.24 -3.36 27.10
N GLU A 223 -20.45 -2.68 27.92
CA GLU A 223 -20.71 -1.30 28.34
C GLU A 223 -20.86 -0.37 27.14
N PHE A 224 -19.94 -0.44 26.18
CA PHE A 224 -19.99 0.32 24.92
C PHE A 224 -21.28 0.01 24.14
N GLN A 225 -21.64 -1.27 24.00
CA GLN A 225 -22.86 -1.68 23.31
C GLN A 225 -24.13 -1.05 23.93
N ASP A 226 -24.17 -0.99 25.26
CA ASP A 226 -25.37 -0.60 26.01
C ASP A 226 -25.47 0.93 26.20
N THR A 227 -24.34 1.64 26.21
CA THR A 227 -24.28 3.06 26.61
C THR A 227 -23.80 4.02 25.52
N TYR A 228 -23.10 3.56 24.47
CA TYR A 228 -22.49 4.44 23.48
C TYR A 228 -23.49 5.39 22.82
N GLN A 229 -23.21 6.69 22.92
CA GLN A 229 -23.85 7.74 22.14
C GLN A 229 -22.83 8.47 21.26
N PRO A 230 -23.26 9.02 20.10
CA PRO A 230 -22.38 9.84 19.26
C PRO A 230 -21.77 11.05 19.97
N SER A 231 -22.36 11.54 21.07
CA SER A 231 -21.83 12.62 21.92
C SER A 231 -20.67 12.20 22.81
N ASP A 232 -20.43 10.90 22.98
CA ASP A 232 -19.45 10.37 23.93
C ASP A 232 -18.23 9.76 23.22
N ALA A 233 -18.16 9.88 21.88
CA ALA A 233 -17.09 9.31 21.07
C ALA A 233 -15.68 9.76 21.48
N ILE A 234 -15.44 11.03 21.84
CA ILE A 234 -14.12 11.48 22.34
C ILE A 234 -13.79 10.83 23.69
N TRP A 235 -14.76 10.70 24.59
CA TRP A 235 -14.58 10.01 25.86
C TRP A 235 -14.18 8.54 25.64
N TRP A 236 -14.88 7.84 24.75
CA TRP A 236 -14.55 6.48 24.36
C TRP A 236 -13.22 6.36 23.60
N TYR A 237 -12.80 7.41 22.89
CA TYR A 237 -11.52 7.44 22.18
C TYR A 237 -10.35 7.65 23.15
N THR A 238 -10.52 8.46 24.19
CA THR A 238 -9.47 8.76 25.18
C THR A 238 -9.36 7.73 26.30
N ARG A 239 -10.39 6.90 26.49
CA ARG A 239 -10.33 5.75 27.40
C ARG A 239 -9.41 4.67 26.84
N GLU A 240 -8.53 4.12 27.68
CA GLU A 240 -7.64 3.00 27.31
C GLU A 240 -8.42 1.68 27.10
N CYS A 241 -9.11 1.55 25.97
CA CYS A 241 -9.90 0.37 25.62
C CYS A 241 -9.84 0.03 24.13
N PHE A 242 -10.58 -0.99 23.73
CA PHE A 242 -10.57 -1.53 22.36
C PHE A 242 -10.81 -0.48 21.26
N THR A 243 -11.60 0.57 21.50
CA THR A 243 -11.92 1.62 20.50
C THR A 243 -10.67 2.39 20.07
N TYR A 244 -9.89 2.90 21.03
CA TYR A 244 -8.62 3.58 20.77
C TYR A 244 -7.64 2.64 20.04
N LYS A 245 -7.49 1.42 20.56
CA LYS A 245 -6.52 0.43 20.06
C LYS A 245 -6.85 0.01 18.63
N LEU A 246 -8.11 -0.36 18.36
CA LEU A 246 -8.55 -0.79 17.03
C LEU A 246 -8.46 0.35 16.02
N LEU A 247 -8.93 1.55 16.35
CA LEU A 247 -8.99 2.65 15.39
C LEU A 247 -7.58 3.08 14.96
N ASN A 248 -6.70 3.34 15.93
CA ASN A 248 -5.34 3.80 15.62
C ASN A 248 -4.52 2.71 14.93
N SER A 249 -4.70 1.44 15.31
CA SER A 249 -4.10 0.32 14.60
C SER A 249 -4.60 0.27 13.16
N ALA A 250 -5.90 0.35 12.94
CA ALA A 250 -6.50 0.25 11.62
C ALA A 250 -6.11 1.40 10.68
N LEU A 251 -6.08 2.63 11.17
CA LEU A 251 -5.64 3.79 10.38
C LEU A 251 -4.16 3.67 9.99
N ARG A 252 -3.30 3.29 10.93
CA ARG A 252 -1.87 3.09 10.69
C ARG A 252 -1.59 1.99 9.68
N THR A 253 -2.34 0.89 9.75
CA THR A 253 -2.11 -0.28 8.89
C THR A 253 -3.01 -0.29 7.66
N LEU A 254 -3.80 0.77 7.46
CA LEU A 254 -4.82 0.88 6.40
C LEU A 254 -5.75 -0.35 6.35
N ASN A 255 -6.10 -0.91 7.52
CA ASN A 255 -6.99 -2.06 7.60
C ASN A 255 -8.42 -1.63 7.26
N GLY A 256 -8.78 -1.77 5.99
CA GLY A 256 -10.06 -1.34 5.45
C GLY A 256 -11.27 -1.99 6.13
N ASP A 257 -11.17 -3.22 6.66
CA ASP A 257 -12.32 -3.85 7.34
C ASP A 257 -12.64 -3.11 8.65
N ILE A 258 -11.61 -2.87 9.46
CA ILE A 258 -11.77 -2.18 10.74
C ILE A 258 -12.13 -0.72 10.49
N ILE A 259 -11.49 -0.03 9.52
CA ILE A 259 -11.82 1.36 9.17
C ILE A 259 -13.29 1.49 8.76
N ILE A 260 -13.80 0.58 7.94
CA ILE A 260 -15.22 0.62 7.50
C ILE A 260 -16.16 0.37 8.68
N ARG A 261 -15.87 -0.63 9.52
CA ARG A 261 -16.69 -0.93 10.72
C ARG A 261 -16.67 0.20 11.74
N MET A 262 -15.53 0.87 11.89
CA MET A 262 -15.34 1.99 12.80
C MET A 262 -15.63 3.35 12.16
N GLY A 263 -16.07 3.39 10.90
CA GLY A 263 -16.32 4.64 10.18
C GLY A 263 -17.33 5.55 10.91
N PHE A 264 -18.33 4.95 11.56
CA PHE A 264 -19.29 5.72 12.39
C PHE A 264 -18.59 6.40 13.56
N PHE A 265 -17.73 5.68 14.27
CA PHE A 265 -17.02 6.16 15.45
C PHE A 265 -16.05 7.27 15.08
N LEU A 266 -15.32 7.10 13.96
CA LEU A 266 -14.45 8.13 13.39
C LEU A 266 -15.23 9.40 13.04
N CYS A 267 -16.40 9.27 12.40
CA CYS A 267 -17.26 10.42 12.09
C CYS A 267 -17.76 11.13 13.34
N ASP A 268 -18.15 10.37 14.36
CA ASP A 268 -18.65 10.92 15.62
C ASP A 268 -17.54 11.69 16.37
N ILE A 269 -16.31 11.15 16.42
CA ILE A 269 -15.15 11.87 16.95
C ILE A 269 -14.92 13.16 16.16
N HIS A 270 -14.88 13.09 14.83
CA HIS A 270 -14.64 14.25 13.99
C HIS A 270 -15.67 15.35 14.20
N ARG A 271 -16.97 15.01 14.22
CA ARG A 271 -18.06 15.96 14.44
C ARG A 271 -17.98 16.63 15.81
N GLN A 272 -17.68 15.87 16.86
CA GLN A 272 -17.47 16.46 18.19
C GLN A 272 -16.33 17.45 18.19
N ILE A 273 -15.18 17.10 17.59
CA ILE A 273 -14.05 18.03 17.47
C ILE A 273 -14.48 19.29 16.72
N GLU A 274 -15.24 19.16 15.63
CA GLU A 274 -15.72 20.29 14.83
C GLU A 274 -16.70 21.19 15.61
N ASP A 275 -17.65 20.62 16.34
CA ASP A 275 -18.64 21.35 17.14
C ASP A 275 -17.99 22.08 18.33
N LEU A 276 -17.05 21.42 19.00
CA LEU A 276 -16.23 22.03 20.04
C LEU A 276 -15.34 23.13 19.46
N HIS A 277 -14.71 22.90 18.30
CA HIS A 277 -13.88 23.89 17.63
C HIS A 277 -14.67 25.18 17.36
N LYS A 278 -15.88 25.06 16.78
CA LYS A 278 -16.76 26.21 16.51
C LYS A 278 -17.08 26.99 17.79
N THR A 279 -17.36 26.27 18.87
CA THR A 279 -17.70 26.85 20.18
C THR A 279 -16.48 27.54 20.80
N GLN A 280 -15.34 26.85 20.87
CA GLN A 280 -14.12 27.33 21.52
C GLN A 280 -13.48 28.49 20.76
N VAL A 281 -13.37 28.43 19.43
CA VAL A 281 -12.80 29.53 18.62
C VAL A 281 -13.65 30.80 18.70
N SER A 282 -14.95 30.67 18.94
CA SER A 282 -15.82 31.84 19.17
C SER A 282 -15.59 32.50 20.54
N LEU A 283 -15.14 31.73 21.53
CA LEU A 283 -14.91 32.16 22.91
C LEU A 283 -13.48 32.70 23.14
N TYR A 284 -12.48 32.16 22.44
CA TYR A 284 -11.08 32.56 22.57
C TYR A 284 -10.67 33.62 21.54
N ARG A 285 -9.77 34.53 21.92
CA ARG A 285 -9.18 35.50 20.99
C ARG A 285 -8.50 34.73 19.85
N ARG A 286 -8.78 35.12 18.61
CA ARG A 286 -8.25 34.57 17.34
C ARG A 286 -6.73 34.79 17.16
N GLN A 287 -5.95 34.66 18.22
CA GLN A 287 -4.52 34.83 18.20
C GLN A 287 -3.84 33.47 18.05
N PRO A 288 -2.76 33.39 17.26
CA PRO A 288 -1.99 32.17 17.17
C PRO A 288 -1.41 31.73 18.52
N PHE A 289 -1.39 30.42 18.76
CA PHE A 289 -0.83 29.84 19.99
C PHE A 289 0.02 28.61 19.66
N LYS A 290 0.79 28.14 20.65
CA LYS A 290 1.69 26.99 20.50
C LYS A 290 1.16 25.78 21.25
N ILE A 291 1.34 24.62 20.64
CA ILE A 291 1.08 23.30 21.22
C ILE A 291 2.27 22.39 20.96
N TYR A 292 2.33 21.30 21.72
CA TYR A 292 3.48 20.42 21.77
C TYR A 292 3.06 18.96 21.65
N ARG A 293 3.92 18.17 21.04
CA ARG A 293 3.83 16.70 21.02
C ARG A 293 5.22 16.10 21.01
N GLY A 294 5.50 15.21 21.95
CA GLY A 294 6.70 14.38 21.92
C GLY A 294 6.42 13.00 21.39
N GLN A 295 7.30 12.48 20.55
CA GLN A 295 7.28 11.09 20.12
C GLN A 295 8.65 10.65 19.58
N GLY A 296 8.79 9.34 19.38
CA GLY A 296 9.88 8.77 18.60
C GLY A 296 9.61 8.84 17.10
N LEU A 297 10.67 8.99 16.31
CA LEU A 297 10.69 8.71 14.88
C LEU A 297 11.81 7.75 14.55
N SER A 298 11.67 6.96 13.48
CA SER A 298 12.79 6.22 12.92
C SER A 298 13.89 7.19 12.46
N ALA A 299 15.16 6.75 12.47
CA ALA A 299 16.25 7.55 11.94
C ALA A 299 16.02 7.99 10.49
N GLU A 300 15.38 7.13 9.68
CA GLU A 300 15.03 7.43 8.29
C GLU A 300 13.98 8.54 8.19
N ASP A 301 12.87 8.41 8.92
CA ASP A 301 11.79 9.42 8.91
C ASP A 301 12.27 10.75 9.48
N PHE A 302 13.16 10.72 10.47
CA PHE A 302 13.78 11.92 11.01
C PHE A 302 14.70 12.61 9.98
N GLU A 303 15.54 11.87 9.26
CA GLU A 303 16.38 12.47 8.22
C GLU A 303 15.54 13.02 7.07
N LYS A 304 14.47 12.32 6.65
CA LYS A 304 13.47 12.87 5.71
C LYS A 304 12.88 14.18 6.22
N LEU A 305 12.55 14.25 7.50
CA LEU A 305 11.98 15.45 8.09
C LEU A 305 12.98 16.63 8.04
N LYS A 306 14.22 16.35 8.41
CA LYS A 306 15.29 17.35 8.51
C LYS A 306 15.68 17.96 7.16
N ILE A 307 15.71 17.17 6.09
CA ILE A 307 16.06 17.67 4.75
C ILE A 307 14.91 18.43 4.07
N ASN A 308 13.67 18.25 4.52
CA ASN A 308 12.47 18.80 3.87
C ASN A 308 11.93 20.07 4.57
N LYS A 309 12.82 21.01 4.90
CA LYS A 309 12.41 22.35 5.38
C LYS A 309 11.52 23.03 4.32
N GLY A 310 10.39 23.58 4.75
CA GLY A 310 9.37 24.15 3.88
C GLY A 310 8.41 23.14 3.25
N GLY A 311 8.62 21.84 3.47
CA GLY A 311 7.76 20.77 3.00
C GLY A 311 6.50 20.59 3.85
N LEU A 312 5.69 19.59 3.53
CA LEU A 312 4.49 19.24 4.29
C LEU A 312 4.74 18.00 5.16
N ILE A 313 4.13 17.96 6.33
CA ILE A 313 4.07 16.80 7.20
C ILE A 313 2.61 16.53 7.55
N SER A 314 2.15 15.30 7.34
CA SER A 314 0.81 14.86 7.72
C SER A 314 0.88 13.93 8.91
N PHE A 315 -0.01 14.14 9.86
CA PHE A 315 -0.35 13.16 10.88
C PHE A 315 -1.58 12.39 10.40
N ASN A 316 -1.39 11.13 10.02
CA ASN A 316 -2.40 10.32 9.32
C ASN A 316 -3.49 9.76 10.26
N ASN A 317 -3.35 9.99 11.57
CA ASN A 317 -4.30 9.64 12.62
C ASN A 317 -4.86 10.89 13.31
N PHE A 318 -5.80 10.72 14.25
CA PHE A 318 -6.14 11.80 15.19
C PHE A 318 -4.90 12.19 15.98
N LEU A 319 -4.64 13.49 16.05
CA LEU A 319 -3.41 14.02 16.60
C LEU A 319 -3.70 14.62 17.98
N SER A 320 -3.26 13.91 19.01
CA SER A 320 -3.28 14.36 20.40
C SER A 320 -2.05 15.21 20.70
N THR A 321 -2.25 16.34 21.37
CA THR A 321 -1.21 17.34 21.69
C THR A 321 -1.46 17.96 23.06
N SER A 322 -0.43 18.58 23.63
CA SER A 322 -0.52 19.29 24.90
C SER A 322 -0.14 20.77 24.75
N ILE A 323 -0.79 21.64 25.53
CA ILE A 323 -0.34 23.03 25.70
C ILE A 323 0.96 23.09 26.53
N LYS A 324 1.21 22.08 27.36
CA LYS A 324 2.37 22.03 28.27
C LYS A 324 3.58 21.40 27.55
N ARG A 325 4.60 22.22 27.31
CA ARG A 325 5.85 21.80 26.67
C ARG A 325 6.56 20.68 27.42
N ASP A 326 6.65 20.78 28.74
CA ASP A 326 7.46 19.86 29.55
C ASP A 326 6.92 18.43 29.52
N ILE A 327 5.59 18.28 29.56
CA ILE A 327 4.92 16.98 29.40
C ILE A 327 5.28 16.34 28.07
N SER A 328 5.17 17.11 26.97
CA SER A 328 5.51 16.62 25.64
C SER A 328 7.00 16.30 25.51
N LEU A 329 7.87 17.09 26.12
CA LEU A 329 9.31 16.85 26.11
C LEU A 329 9.66 15.53 26.83
N GLU A 330 8.94 15.17 27.88
CA GLU A 330 9.10 13.91 28.59
C GLU A 330 8.81 12.72 27.67
N PHE A 331 7.73 12.75 26.88
CA PHE A 331 7.44 11.71 25.88
C PHE A 331 8.54 11.60 24.80
N ALA A 332 9.06 12.72 24.32
CA ALA A 332 10.16 12.71 23.35
C ALA A 332 11.45 12.13 23.94
N ASN A 333 11.71 12.36 25.23
CA ASN A 333 12.87 11.79 25.92
C ASN A 333 12.74 10.28 26.12
N HIS A 334 11.57 9.79 26.56
CA HIS A 334 11.34 8.36 26.75
C HIS A 334 11.48 7.56 25.44
N ALA A 335 11.12 8.17 24.31
CA ALA A 335 11.28 7.53 23.01
C ALA A 335 12.74 7.25 22.61
N ILE A 336 13.72 7.92 23.22
CA ILE A 336 15.15 7.71 22.95
C ILE A 336 15.65 6.38 23.55
N ASP A 337 14.94 5.85 24.54
CA ASP A 337 15.29 4.57 25.15
C ASP A 337 15.05 3.39 24.18
N GLU A 338 14.32 3.62 23.08
CA GLU A 338 14.13 2.64 22.00
C GLU A 338 15.30 2.64 21.01
N PRO A 339 15.84 1.46 20.63
CA PRO A 339 16.92 1.37 19.64
C PRO A 339 16.52 1.98 18.29
N HIS A 340 17.44 2.74 17.67
CA HIS A 340 17.26 3.36 16.35
C HIS A 340 16.14 4.43 16.24
N THR A 341 15.65 4.90 17.40
CA THR A 341 14.64 5.95 17.49
C THR A 341 15.29 7.31 17.79
N VAL A 342 14.83 8.35 17.10
CA VAL A 342 15.15 9.75 17.38
C VAL A 342 13.99 10.36 18.15
N GLY A 343 14.27 10.94 19.32
CA GLY A 343 13.29 11.69 20.09
C GLY A 343 12.98 13.02 19.43
N VAL A 344 11.72 13.28 19.13
CA VAL A 344 11.28 14.51 18.47
C VAL A 344 10.20 15.20 19.30
N LEU A 345 10.47 16.45 19.67
CA LEU A 345 9.50 17.39 20.20
C LEU A 345 8.96 18.26 19.06
N PHE A 346 7.75 17.98 18.62
CA PHE A 346 7.03 18.87 17.71
C PHE A 346 6.50 20.08 18.49
N GLN A 347 6.87 21.28 18.05
CA GLN A 347 6.27 22.54 18.48
C GLN A 347 5.43 23.07 17.33
N MET A 348 4.11 23.03 17.47
CA MET A 348 3.18 23.41 16.42
C MET A 348 2.57 24.78 16.72
N THR A 349 2.64 25.69 15.74
CA THR A 349 1.99 27.00 15.79
C THR A 349 0.63 26.89 15.13
N ILE A 350 -0.42 27.16 15.90
CA ILE A 350 -1.82 27.01 15.49
C ILE A 350 -2.43 28.39 15.27
N ASP A 351 -2.89 28.64 14.06
CA ASP A 351 -3.77 29.76 13.75
C ASP A 351 -5.24 29.27 13.86
N PRO A 352 -6.01 29.72 14.87
CA PRO A 352 -7.39 29.27 15.08
C PRO A 352 -8.35 29.74 13.98
N THR A 353 -7.94 30.64 13.08
CA THR A 353 -8.78 31.08 11.95
C THR A 353 -8.82 30.06 10.81
N ILE A 354 -7.89 29.10 10.79
CA ILE A 354 -7.84 28.04 9.78
C ILE A 354 -8.91 26.98 10.08
N SER A 355 -10.09 27.13 9.48
CA SER A 355 -11.23 26.24 9.72
C SER A 355 -11.11 24.88 9.02
N SER A 356 -10.15 24.70 8.09
CA SER A 356 -9.99 23.44 7.33
C SER A 356 -9.51 22.27 8.19
N ASN A 357 -8.91 22.54 9.35
CA ASN A 357 -8.34 21.55 10.25
C ASN A 357 -8.94 21.74 11.65
N PRO A 358 -10.12 21.15 11.93
CA PRO A 358 -10.77 21.33 13.21
C PRO A 358 -9.95 20.67 14.32
N PHE A 359 -9.85 21.38 15.44
CA PHE A 359 -9.20 20.95 16.68
C PHE A 359 -9.99 21.47 17.87
N ALA A 360 -9.92 20.78 18.99
CA ALA A 360 -10.59 21.20 20.21
C ALA A 360 -9.75 20.86 21.44
N SER A 361 -9.81 21.71 22.46
CA SER A 361 -9.50 21.29 23.82
C SER A 361 -10.54 20.27 24.26
N ILE A 362 -10.10 19.10 24.72
CA ILE A 362 -11.00 18.02 25.11
C ILE A 362 -10.99 17.73 26.61
N GLN A 363 -10.33 18.56 27.41
CA GLN A 363 -10.16 18.38 28.85
C GLN A 363 -11.49 18.13 29.60
N GLU A 364 -12.58 18.78 29.20
CA GLU A 364 -13.88 18.65 29.90
C GLU A 364 -14.65 17.37 29.54
N ILE A 365 -14.29 16.70 28.45
CA ILE A 365 -15.05 15.58 27.87
C ILE A 365 -14.21 14.31 27.68
N SER A 366 -12.89 14.39 27.83
CA SER A 366 -11.99 13.25 27.77
C SER A 366 -12.20 12.35 28.98
N TYR A 367 -11.79 11.09 28.86
CA TYR A 367 -11.70 10.16 29.98
C TYR A 367 -10.68 10.66 31.03
N HIS A 368 -9.64 11.35 30.58
CA HIS A 368 -8.58 11.92 31.40
C HIS A 368 -8.78 13.45 31.56
N ASN A 369 -9.68 13.84 32.46
CA ASN A 369 -10.09 15.24 32.65
C ASN A 369 -9.02 16.15 33.30
N GLU A 370 -7.92 15.56 33.78
CA GLU A 370 -6.79 16.29 34.37
C GLU A 370 -5.80 16.80 33.30
N GLU A 371 -5.90 16.29 32.07
CA GLU A 371 -4.98 16.61 30.98
C GLU A 371 -5.49 17.76 30.12
N ALA A 372 -4.66 18.79 29.95
CA ALA A 372 -4.90 19.90 29.02
C ALA A 372 -4.59 19.47 27.57
N GLU A 373 -5.36 18.51 27.08
CA GLU A 373 -5.22 17.89 25.77
C GLU A 373 -5.95 18.67 24.68
N ILE A 374 -5.26 18.93 23.57
CA ILE A 374 -5.86 19.41 22.33
C ILE A 374 -5.83 18.28 21.31
N LEU A 375 -7.01 17.90 20.84
CA LEU A 375 -7.21 16.85 19.86
C LEU A 375 -7.54 17.45 18.50
N PHE A 376 -6.78 17.04 17.49
CA PHE A 376 -7.02 17.38 16.09
C PHE A 376 -7.74 16.23 15.40
N SER A 377 -8.59 16.59 14.43
CA SER A 377 -9.12 15.62 13.47
C SER A 377 -7.99 14.85 12.76
N MET A 378 -8.30 13.64 12.28
CA MET A 378 -7.40 12.87 11.42
C MET A 378 -6.93 13.66 10.17
N HIS A 379 -5.79 13.25 9.62
CA HIS A 379 -5.16 13.85 8.44
C HIS A 379 -4.95 15.36 8.60
N THR A 380 -4.27 15.74 9.69
CA THR A 380 -3.89 17.13 9.91
C THR A 380 -2.52 17.36 9.31
N VAL A 381 -2.42 18.38 8.46
CA VAL A 381 -1.20 18.71 7.70
C VAL A 381 -0.57 20.00 8.23
N PHE A 382 0.74 19.98 8.41
CA PHE A 382 1.55 21.11 8.83
C PHE A 382 2.66 21.38 7.81
N ARG A 383 3.17 22.62 7.80
CA ARG A 383 4.40 23.00 7.12
C ARG A 383 5.58 22.81 8.06
N ILE A 384 6.64 22.17 7.57
CA ILE A 384 7.89 22.00 8.32
C ILE A 384 8.67 23.32 8.28
N ASP A 385 8.96 23.90 9.44
CA ASP A 385 9.73 25.14 9.55
C ASP A 385 11.18 24.85 9.94
N GLU A 386 11.53 24.95 11.21
CA GLU A 386 12.91 24.76 11.69
C GLU A 386 13.08 23.44 12.44
N THR A 387 14.24 22.81 12.31
CA THR A 387 14.64 21.66 13.11
C THR A 387 15.88 22.01 13.91
N VAL A 388 15.77 21.98 15.24
CA VAL A 388 16.81 22.38 16.17
C VAL A 388 17.17 21.21 17.08
N LYS A 389 18.45 20.93 17.27
CA LYS A 389 18.89 19.90 18.22
C LYS A 389 18.73 20.42 19.65
N VAL A 390 18.01 19.69 20.49
CA VAL A 390 17.72 20.10 21.88
C VAL A 390 18.84 19.66 22.82
N ASP A 391 19.39 18.47 22.62
CA ASP A 391 20.52 17.93 23.40
C ASP A 391 21.70 17.61 22.48
N SER A 392 22.88 18.15 22.80
CA SER A 392 24.11 17.86 22.04
C SER A 392 24.52 16.39 22.06
N LYS A 393 24.24 15.65 23.16
CA LYS A 393 24.71 14.28 23.42
C LYS A 393 23.67 13.21 23.10
N ARG A 394 22.38 13.54 23.11
CA ARG A 394 21.27 12.61 22.83
C ARG A 394 20.64 12.90 21.46
N PRO A 395 20.02 11.91 20.80
CA PRO A 395 19.28 12.13 19.56
C PRO A 395 17.91 12.75 19.86
N LEU A 396 17.91 13.96 20.44
CA LEU A 396 16.71 14.72 20.80
C LEU A 396 16.65 16.02 20.01
N TYR A 397 15.55 16.22 19.28
CA TYR A 397 15.35 17.38 18.41
C TYR A 397 13.99 18.03 18.64
N GLN A 398 13.93 19.33 18.42
CA GLN A 398 12.71 20.12 18.35
C GLN A 398 12.44 20.44 16.88
N VAL A 399 11.21 20.22 16.45
CA VAL A 399 10.76 20.52 15.10
C VAL A 399 9.62 21.52 15.19
N ASP A 400 9.84 22.70 14.63
CA ASP A 400 8.84 23.74 14.54
C ASP A 400 7.94 23.50 13.32
N LEU A 401 6.63 23.47 13.56
CA LEU A 401 5.60 23.22 12.58
C LEU A 401 4.59 24.36 12.55
N LYS A 402 4.03 24.66 11.39
CA LYS A 402 2.95 25.65 11.22
C LYS A 402 1.72 24.98 10.63
N LEU A 403 0.55 25.17 11.24
CA LEU A 403 -0.69 24.61 10.72
C LEU A 403 -0.98 25.14 9.32
N THR A 404 -1.28 24.25 8.38
CA THR A 404 -1.53 24.59 6.98
C THR A 404 -3.03 24.72 6.73
N SER A 405 -3.45 25.62 5.83
CA SER A 405 -4.84 25.72 5.35
C SER A 405 -5.02 25.07 3.97
N ASN A 406 -6.27 24.88 3.56
CA ASN A 406 -6.59 24.43 2.20
C ASN A 406 -6.19 25.43 1.10
N ASP A 407 -5.79 26.66 1.45
CA ASP A 407 -5.32 27.67 0.50
C ASP A 407 -3.84 27.50 0.15
N ASP A 408 -3.11 26.65 0.87
CA ASP A 408 -1.75 26.27 0.52
C ASP A 408 -1.75 25.65 -0.88
N ASN A 409 -1.03 26.28 -1.81
CA ASN A 409 -1.10 25.92 -3.23
C ASN A 409 -0.62 24.48 -3.47
N GLN A 410 0.42 24.03 -2.75
CA GLN A 410 0.95 22.68 -2.89
C GLN A 410 -0.05 21.65 -2.35
N LEU A 411 -0.60 21.90 -1.16
CA LEU A 411 -1.62 21.02 -0.56
C LEU A 411 -2.89 20.96 -1.41
N ARG A 412 -3.32 22.09 -1.98
CA ARG A 412 -4.52 22.16 -2.83
C ARG A 412 -4.36 21.37 -4.11
N GLN A 413 -3.26 21.57 -4.86
CA GLN A 413 -2.97 20.81 -6.08
C GLN A 413 -2.90 19.30 -5.80
N LEU A 414 -2.24 18.94 -4.69
CA LEU A 414 -2.14 17.56 -4.24
C LEU A 414 -3.50 16.95 -3.95
N THR A 415 -4.31 17.65 -3.15
CA THR A 415 -5.67 17.23 -2.76
C THR A 415 -6.58 17.05 -3.98
N GLU A 416 -6.57 17.99 -4.92
CA GLU A 416 -7.38 17.91 -6.14
C GLU A 416 -6.96 16.73 -7.02
N SER A 417 -5.66 16.48 -7.13
CA SER A 417 -5.14 15.34 -7.88
C SER A 417 -5.53 14.01 -7.22
N ILE A 418 -5.36 13.90 -5.90
CA ILE A 418 -5.77 12.73 -5.12
C ILE A 418 -7.28 12.47 -5.25
N ARG A 419 -8.13 13.51 -5.22
CA ARG A 419 -9.59 13.36 -5.39
C ARG A 419 -10.00 12.77 -6.76
N ARG A 420 -9.19 12.99 -7.81
CA ARG A 420 -9.43 12.40 -9.13
C ARG A 420 -9.22 10.88 -9.14
N GLU A 421 -8.52 10.32 -8.16
CA GLU A 421 -8.29 8.87 -8.04
C GLU A 421 -9.49 8.10 -7.45
N ALA A 422 -10.42 8.80 -6.78
CA ALA A 422 -11.57 8.21 -6.11
C ALA A 422 -12.87 8.96 -6.45
N VAL A 423 -13.32 8.80 -7.70
CA VAL A 423 -14.50 9.47 -8.27
C VAL A 423 -15.72 8.55 -8.24
N GLY A 424 -16.77 8.91 -7.52
CA GLY A 424 -17.98 8.10 -7.48
C GLY A 424 -19.21 8.92 -7.11
N PRO A 425 -20.43 8.44 -7.46
CA PRO A 425 -21.68 9.14 -7.18
C PRO A 425 -22.03 9.20 -5.69
N THR A 426 -21.45 8.31 -4.88
CA THR A 426 -21.66 8.24 -3.43
C THR A 426 -20.34 7.97 -2.71
N GLY A 427 -20.25 8.32 -1.43
CA GLY A 427 -19.10 7.97 -0.58
C GLY A 427 -18.77 6.47 -0.62
N TRP A 428 -19.79 5.60 -0.64
CA TRP A 428 -19.59 4.16 -0.77
C TRP A 428 -18.99 3.74 -2.13
N ALA A 429 -19.40 4.37 -3.23
CA ALA A 429 -18.80 4.08 -4.54
C ALA A 429 -17.33 4.54 -4.59
N ARG A 430 -17.04 5.72 -4.02
CA ARG A 430 -15.66 6.22 -3.87
C ARG A 430 -14.82 5.28 -3.02
N LEU A 431 -15.39 4.75 -1.93
CA LEU A 431 -14.74 3.75 -1.06
C LEU A 431 -14.41 2.48 -1.85
N GLY A 432 -15.33 2.00 -2.69
CA GLY A 432 -15.07 0.84 -3.56
C GLY A 432 -13.88 1.05 -4.48
N GLN A 433 -13.75 2.22 -5.12
CA GLN A 433 -12.59 2.53 -5.95
C GLN A 433 -11.30 2.59 -5.14
N MET A 434 -11.36 3.18 -3.96
CA MET A 434 -10.24 3.24 -3.06
C MET A 434 -9.78 1.82 -2.64
N LEU A 435 -10.71 0.95 -2.28
CA LEU A 435 -10.43 -0.45 -1.93
C LEU A 435 -9.72 -1.18 -3.09
N LEU A 436 -10.10 -0.91 -4.34
CA LEU A 436 -9.40 -1.45 -5.52
C LEU A 436 -7.96 -0.94 -5.62
N LYS A 437 -7.73 0.35 -5.38
CA LYS A 437 -6.39 0.98 -5.45
C LYS A 437 -5.45 0.43 -4.39
N ILE A 438 -5.96 0.16 -3.18
CA ILE A 438 -5.18 -0.47 -2.09
C ILE A 438 -5.08 -2.00 -2.20
N GLY A 439 -5.59 -2.58 -3.29
CA GLY A 439 -5.52 -4.03 -3.53
C GLY A 439 -6.48 -4.88 -2.70
N GLN A 440 -7.46 -4.28 -2.03
CA GLN A 440 -8.53 -4.99 -1.31
C GLN A 440 -9.67 -5.38 -2.26
N PHE A 441 -9.34 -6.19 -3.26
CA PHE A 441 -10.24 -6.56 -4.36
C PHE A 441 -11.50 -7.29 -3.88
N GLU A 442 -11.39 -8.22 -2.93
CA GLU A 442 -12.53 -9.00 -2.42
C GLU A 442 -13.57 -8.08 -1.76
N LYS A 443 -13.12 -7.16 -0.90
CA LYS A 443 -14.02 -6.21 -0.22
C LYS A 443 -14.63 -5.21 -1.17
N ALA A 444 -13.86 -4.74 -2.16
CA ALA A 444 -14.42 -3.92 -3.22
C ALA A 444 -15.55 -4.69 -3.97
N GLU A 445 -15.41 -6.00 -4.14
CA GLU A 445 -16.37 -6.83 -4.86
C GLU A 445 -17.66 -6.97 -4.06
N GLU A 446 -17.53 -7.29 -2.77
CA GLU A 446 -18.62 -7.36 -1.82
C GLU A 446 -19.38 -6.02 -1.75
N LEU A 447 -18.64 -4.91 -1.65
CA LEU A 447 -19.21 -3.57 -1.59
C LEU A 447 -19.96 -3.21 -2.87
N TYR A 448 -19.34 -3.38 -4.05
CA TYR A 448 -20.01 -3.07 -5.32
C TYR A 448 -21.20 -3.99 -5.61
N THR A 449 -21.15 -5.24 -5.17
CA THR A 449 -22.29 -6.17 -5.27
C THR A 449 -23.45 -5.71 -4.39
N ALA A 450 -23.16 -5.28 -3.16
CA ALA A 450 -24.18 -4.72 -2.26
C ALA A 450 -24.75 -3.39 -2.79
N LEU A 451 -23.92 -2.52 -3.35
CA LEU A 451 -24.34 -1.27 -3.98
C LEU A 451 -25.19 -1.51 -5.23
N LEU A 452 -24.89 -2.55 -5.99
CA LEU A 452 -25.66 -2.95 -7.17
C LEU A 452 -27.09 -3.37 -6.83
N GLU A 453 -27.28 -4.15 -5.75
CA GLU A 453 -28.61 -4.53 -5.27
C GLU A 453 -29.49 -3.34 -4.89
N GLN A 454 -28.85 -2.24 -4.45
CA GLN A 454 -29.51 -1.05 -3.90
C GLN A 454 -29.33 0.16 -4.80
N ALA A 455 -28.94 -0.03 -6.06
CA ALA A 455 -28.63 1.06 -6.98
C ALA A 455 -29.86 1.95 -7.17
N PRO A 456 -29.81 3.24 -6.77
CA PRO A 456 -30.98 4.11 -6.78
C PRO A 456 -31.35 4.54 -8.20
N THR A 457 -30.38 4.56 -9.12
CA THR A 457 -30.61 4.87 -10.53
C THR A 457 -30.02 3.80 -11.45
N GLU A 458 -30.57 3.70 -12.67
CA GLU A 458 -30.00 2.86 -13.73
C GLU A 458 -28.58 3.32 -14.11
N SER A 459 -28.27 4.61 -13.95
CA SER A 459 -26.93 5.15 -14.15
C SER A 459 -25.93 4.57 -13.14
N ASP A 460 -26.30 4.53 -11.86
CA ASP A 460 -25.46 3.93 -10.81
C ASP A 460 -25.31 2.43 -11.02
N ARG A 461 -26.39 1.75 -11.42
CA ARG A 461 -26.34 0.32 -11.75
C ARG A 461 -25.36 0.03 -12.88
N ALA A 462 -25.36 0.85 -13.94
CA ALA A 462 -24.40 0.72 -15.03
C ALA A 462 -22.96 0.97 -14.56
N LEU A 463 -22.74 1.95 -13.68
CA LEU A 463 -21.42 2.20 -13.08
C LEU A 463 -20.94 0.99 -12.28
N PHE A 464 -21.76 0.45 -11.38
CA PHE A 464 -21.39 -0.69 -10.53
C PHE A 464 -21.14 -1.95 -11.35
N TYR A 465 -21.95 -2.22 -12.38
CA TYR A 465 -21.64 -3.29 -13.33
C TYR A 465 -20.31 -3.08 -14.05
N ASN A 466 -19.98 -1.85 -14.45
CA ASN A 466 -18.69 -1.58 -15.06
C ASN A 466 -17.51 -1.83 -14.11
N GLN A 467 -17.65 -1.45 -12.83
CA GLN A 467 -16.62 -1.70 -11.81
C GLN A 467 -16.45 -3.20 -11.57
N LEU A 468 -17.54 -3.94 -11.36
CA LEU A 468 -17.50 -5.40 -11.21
C LEU A 468 -16.88 -6.08 -12.45
N GLY A 469 -17.19 -5.60 -13.66
CA GLY A 469 -16.57 -6.08 -14.90
C GLY A 469 -15.05 -5.92 -14.90
N LEU A 470 -14.55 -4.73 -14.55
CA LEU A 470 -13.12 -4.44 -14.45
C LEU A 470 -12.43 -5.32 -13.40
N MET A 471 -13.11 -5.58 -12.28
CA MET A 471 -12.60 -6.46 -11.24
C MET A 471 -12.46 -7.91 -11.72
N LYS A 472 -13.49 -8.43 -12.37
CA LYS A 472 -13.45 -9.78 -12.95
C LYS A 472 -12.40 -9.91 -14.05
N TYR A 473 -12.19 -8.85 -14.84
CA TYR A 473 -11.11 -8.77 -15.80
C TYR A 473 -9.74 -8.90 -15.14
N ASN A 474 -9.49 -8.14 -14.07
CA ASN A 474 -8.23 -8.22 -13.31
C ASN A 474 -8.01 -9.58 -12.64
N GLN A 475 -9.09 -10.29 -12.28
CA GLN A 475 -9.04 -11.67 -11.78
C GLN A 475 -8.88 -12.73 -12.89
N ALA A 476 -8.70 -12.32 -14.15
CA ALA A 476 -8.71 -13.18 -15.34
C ALA A 476 -10.00 -14.02 -15.53
N LYS A 477 -11.11 -13.62 -14.88
CA LYS A 477 -12.44 -14.22 -15.03
C LYS A 477 -13.19 -13.57 -16.19
N TYR A 478 -12.66 -13.75 -17.40
CA TYR A 478 -13.07 -12.98 -18.58
C TYR A 478 -14.56 -13.14 -18.95
N LYS A 479 -15.13 -14.34 -18.79
CA LYS A 479 -16.56 -14.57 -19.07
C LYS A 479 -17.48 -13.77 -18.15
N GLU A 480 -17.16 -13.71 -16.86
CA GLU A 480 -17.90 -12.88 -15.89
C GLU A 480 -17.71 -11.39 -16.19
N ALA A 481 -16.49 -10.98 -16.54
CA ALA A 481 -16.18 -9.60 -16.92
C ALA A 481 -17.02 -9.13 -18.11
N ILE A 482 -17.10 -9.93 -19.18
CA ILE A 482 -17.96 -9.66 -20.35
C ILE A 482 -19.42 -9.52 -19.91
N SER A 483 -19.94 -10.47 -19.11
CA SER A 483 -21.33 -10.42 -18.67
C SER A 483 -21.66 -9.12 -17.93
N PHE A 484 -20.78 -8.66 -17.05
CA PHE A 484 -20.97 -7.40 -16.34
C PHE A 484 -20.83 -6.17 -17.25
N HIS A 485 -19.83 -6.12 -18.12
CA HIS A 485 -19.68 -5.02 -19.06
C HIS A 485 -20.84 -4.92 -20.06
N GLU A 486 -21.38 -6.05 -20.54
CA GLU A 486 -22.56 -6.09 -21.40
C GLU A 486 -23.82 -5.60 -20.67
N LYS A 487 -24.02 -5.98 -19.40
CA LYS A 487 -25.12 -5.45 -18.58
C LYS A 487 -25.02 -3.93 -18.42
N SER A 488 -23.82 -3.41 -18.11
CA SER A 488 -23.55 -1.97 -18.07
C SER A 488 -23.86 -1.29 -19.41
N LEU A 489 -23.33 -1.83 -20.50
CA LEU A 489 -23.53 -1.31 -21.85
C LEU A 489 -25.02 -1.27 -22.24
N LYS A 490 -25.77 -2.34 -21.95
CA LYS A 490 -27.21 -2.43 -22.24
C LYS A 490 -27.99 -1.33 -21.54
N ILE A 491 -27.64 -1.01 -20.29
CA ILE A 491 -28.28 0.08 -19.55
C ILE A 491 -27.90 1.44 -20.15
N LYS A 492 -26.61 1.68 -20.41
CA LYS A 492 -26.13 2.93 -21.01
C LYS A 492 -26.76 3.21 -22.38
N ARG A 493 -26.92 2.19 -23.23
CA ARG A 493 -27.59 2.31 -24.54
C ARG A 493 -29.06 2.71 -24.44
N LYS A 494 -29.74 2.34 -23.34
CA LYS A 494 -31.13 2.77 -23.12
C LYS A 494 -31.23 4.21 -22.63
N MET A 495 -30.23 4.69 -21.90
CA MET A 495 -30.26 6.01 -21.27
C MET A 495 -29.67 7.13 -22.13
N ARG A 496 -28.80 6.80 -23.09
CA ARG A 496 -28.03 7.77 -23.87
C ARG A 496 -28.18 7.52 -25.36
N PRO A 497 -28.05 8.56 -26.22
CA PRO A 497 -28.00 8.37 -27.67
C PRO A 497 -26.85 7.45 -28.08
N ASP A 498 -26.99 6.75 -29.21
CA ASP A 498 -26.00 5.77 -29.70
C ASP A 498 -24.59 6.36 -29.94
N HIS A 499 -24.48 7.69 -30.08
CA HIS A 499 -23.23 8.42 -30.32
C HIS A 499 -22.59 8.94 -29.02
N HIS A 500 -23.12 8.57 -27.85
CA HIS A 500 -22.61 9.08 -26.58
C HIS A 500 -21.25 8.48 -26.21
N HIS A 501 -20.26 9.32 -25.85
CA HIS A 501 -18.88 8.90 -25.60
C HIS A 501 -18.72 7.78 -24.53
N GLU A 502 -19.58 7.73 -23.52
CA GLU A 502 -19.59 6.65 -22.52
C GLU A 502 -19.86 5.25 -23.10
N LEU A 503 -20.55 5.15 -24.24
CA LEU A 503 -20.75 3.90 -24.96
C LEU A 503 -19.43 3.43 -25.57
N ALA A 504 -18.62 4.36 -26.11
CA ALA A 504 -17.29 4.03 -26.62
C ALA A 504 -16.36 3.47 -25.53
N ILE A 505 -16.43 4.01 -24.30
CA ILE A 505 -15.69 3.46 -23.14
C ILE A 505 -16.15 2.02 -22.85
N SER A 506 -17.45 1.79 -22.88
CA SER A 506 -18.02 0.47 -22.57
C SER A 506 -17.65 -0.57 -23.64
N TYR A 507 -17.67 -0.19 -24.91
CA TYR A 507 -17.20 -1.04 -26.00
C TYR A 507 -15.70 -1.31 -25.93
N ASN A 508 -14.88 -0.30 -25.61
CA ASN A 508 -13.44 -0.49 -25.40
C ASN A 508 -13.16 -1.50 -24.27
N ASN A 509 -13.88 -1.43 -23.14
CA ASN A 509 -13.69 -2.38 -22.04
C ASN A 509 -14.01 -3.81 -22.48
N ILE A 510 -15.11 -4.03 -23.21
CA ILE A 510 -15.46 -5.35 -23.75
C ILE A 510 -14.40 -5.84 -24.75
N GLY A 511 -13.96 -4.97 -25.66
CA GLY A 511 -12.90 -5.28 -26.62
C GLY A 511 -11.59 -5.67 -25.94
N GLN A 512 -11.25 -5.03 -24.82
CA GLN A 512 -10.09 -5.38 -24.00
C GLN A 512 -10.20 -6.78 -23.41
N VAL A 513 -11.37 -7.16 -22.90
CA VAL A 513 -11.58 -8.52 -22.37
C VAL A 513 -11.42 -9.56 -23.49
N TYR A 514 -12.00 -9.35 -24.66
CA TYR A 514 -11.84 -10.27 -25.79
C TYR A 514 -10.40 -10.36 -26.30
N ASN A 515 -9.66 -9.24 -26.34
CA ASN A 515 -8.23 -9.24 -26.68
C ASN A 515 -7.43 -10.10 -25.70
N SER A 516 -7.68 -9.96 -24.40
CA SER A 516 -7.01 -10.78 -23.37
C SER A 516 -7.42 -12.27 -23.42
N MET A 517 -8.59 -12.60 -23.96
CA MET A 517 -9.00 -13.98 -24.24
C MET A 517 -8.37 -14.55 -25.52
N GLY A 518 -7.77 -13.72 -26.38
CA GLY A 518 -7.29 -14.11 -27.71
C GLY A 518 -8.37 -14.18 -28.80
N ASP A 519 -9.61 -13.75 -28.50
CA ASP A 519 -10.69 -13.62 -29.49
C ASP A 519 -10.54 -12.28 -30.22
N TYR A 520 -9.49 -12.18 -31.04
CA TYR A 520 -9.10 -10.95 -31.74
C TYR A 520 -10.19 -10.40 -32.69
N PRO A 521 -10.94 -11.23 -33.45
CA PRO A 521 -12.03 -10.72 -34.29
C PRO A 521 -13.11 -9.97 -33.50
N LYS A 522 -13.54 -10.51 -32.36
CA LYS A 522 -14.50 -9.78 -31.49
C LYS A 522 -13.87 -8.56 -30.84
N ALA A 523 -12.61 -8.65 -30.43
CA ALA A 523 -11.91 -7.49 -29.88
C ALA A 523 -11.93 -6.31 -30.88
N LEU A 524 -11.63 -6.58 -32.15
CA LEU A 524 -11.69 -5.59 -33.23
C LEU A 524 -13.10 -5.06 -33.42
N GLU A 525 -14.11 -5.93 -33.52
CA GLU A 525 -15.52 -5.51 -33.67
C GLU A 525 -15.94 -4.50 -32.59
N PHE A 526 -15.59 -4.77 -31.33
CA PHE A 526 -15.90 -3.88 -30.22
C PHE A 526 -15.06 -2.59 -30.22
N TYR A 527 -13.77 -2.67 -30.51
CA TYR A 527 -12.94 -1.47 -30.60
C TYR A 527 -13.35 -0.56 -31.75
N GLU A 528 -13.71 -1.11 -32.91
CA GLU A 528 -14.18 -0.37 -34.09
C GLU A 528 -15.48 0.40 -33.79
N LYS A 529 -16.45 -0.23 -33.11
CA LYS A 529 -17.65 0.45 -32.60
C LYS A 529 -17.30 1.63 -31.69
N GLY A 530 -16.32 1.45 -30.80
CA GLY A 530 -15.84 2.52 -29.92
C GLY A 530 -15.16 3.66 -30.68
N VAL A 531 -14.38 3.35 -31.72
CA VAL A 531 -13.73 4.33 -32.60
C VAL A 531 -14.75 5.12 -33.40
N GLU A 532 -15.75 4.46 -33.98
CA GLU A 532 -16.81 5.10 -34.78
C GLU A 532 -17.54 6.16 -33.96
N ILE A 533 -17.95 5.82 -32.74
CA ILE A 533 -18.58 6.77 -31.81
C ILE A 533 -17.64 7.95 -31.52
N LYS A 534 -16.37 7.69 -31.23
CA LYS A 534 -15.40 8.76 -30.94
C LYS A 534 -15.15 9.67 -32.14
N LYS A 535 -15.11 9.13 -33.36
CA LYS A 535 -14.97 9.92 -34.60
C LYS A 535 -16.16 10.85 -34.84
N ASN A 536 -17.36 10.40 -34.49
CA ASN A 536 -18.58 11.18 -34.66
C ASN A 536 -18.77 12.23 -33.55
N THR A 537 -18.10 12.05 -32.40
CA THR A 537 -18.29 12.89 -31.20
C THR A 537 -17.16 13.87 -30.95
N PHE A 538 -15.93 13.55 -31.34
CA PHE A 538 -14.74 14.36 -31.08
C PHE A 538 -14.01 14.77 -32.37
N PRO A 539 -13.22 15.87 -32.34
CA PRO A 539 -12.31 16.20 -33.43
C PRO A 539 -11.35 15.05 -33.77
N SER A 540 -10.88 15.01 -35.02
CA SER A 540 -10.02 13.94 -35.53
C SER A 540 -8.70 13.78 -34.77
N ASN A 541 -8.22 14.85 -34.11
CA ASN A 541 -7.02 14.86 -33.29
C ASN A 541 -7.30 14.68 -31.79
N HIS A 542 -8.48 14.24 -31.36
CA HIS A 542 -8.78 14.09 -29.94
C HIS A 542 -7.98 12.92 -29.31
N PRO A 543 -7.30 13.08 -28.15
CA PRO A 543 -6.46 12.04 -27.54
C PRO A 543 -7.16 10.70 -27.31
N SER A 544 -8.48 10.69 -27.07
CA SER A 544 -9.24 9.44 -26.91
C SER A 544 -9.25 8.55 -28.15
N LEU A 545 -9.06 9.12 -29.35
CA LEU A 545 -8.92 8.36 -30.60
C LEU A 545 -7.57 7.67 -30.67
N ALA A 546 -6.51 8.34 -30.20
CA ALA A 546 -5.15 7.80 -30.13
C ALA A 546 -5.13 6.49 -29.32
N THR A 547 -5.68 6.50 -28.10
CA THR A 547 -5.81 5.29 -27.26
C THR A 547 -6.56 4.16 -27.96
N SER A 548 -7.64 4.48 -28.69
CA SER A 548 -8.41 3.47 -29.41
C SER A 548 -7.64 2.88 -30.60
N TYR A 549 -6.89 3.69 -31.35
CA TYR A 549 -6.00 3.19 -32.41
C TYR A 549 -4.86 2.35 -31.85
N SER A 550 -4.26 2.75 -30.73
CA SER A 550 -3.25 1.94 -30.05
C SER A 550 -3.79 0.55 -29.65
N ASN A 551 -5.02 0.48 -29.15
CA ASN A 551 -5.66 -0.80 -28.80
C ASN A 551 -5.87 -1.69 -30.04
N ILE A 552 -6.36 -1.13 -31.15
CA ILE A 552 -6.51 -1.88 -32.41
C ILE A 552 -5.15 -2.32 -32.95
N GLY A 553 -4.15 -1.45 -32.93
CA GLY A 553 -2.77 -1.78 -33.32
C GLY A 553 -2.21 -2.94 -32.51
N SER A 554 -2.47 -2.95 -31.20
CA SER A 554 -2.10 -4.05 -30.31
C SER A 554 -2.77 -5.38 -30.69
N VAL A 555 -4.06 -5.36 -31.04
CA VAL A 555 -4.77 -6.55 -31.52
C VAL A 555 -4.14 -7.10 -32.81
N TYR A 556 -3.91 -6.25 -33.82
CA TYR A 556 -3.25 -6.69 -35.05
C TYR A 556 -1.83 -7.19 -34.81
N ASN A 557 -1.10 -6.58 -33.89
CA ASN A 557 0.24 -7.02 -33.49
C ASN A 557 0.21 -8.40 -32.80
N ASN A 558 -0.87 -8.73 -32.09
CA ASN A 558 -1.07 -10.05 -31.48
C ASN A 558 -1.52 -11.09 -32.52
N MET A 559 -2.24 -10.68 -33.56
CA MET A 559 -2.57 -11.53 -34.72
C MET A 559 -1.39 -11.80 -35.66
N GLY A 560 -0.28 -11.06 -35.53
CA GLY A 560 0.86 -11.12 -36.45
C GLY A 560 0.66 -10.28 -37.73
N GLU A 561 -0.41 -9.50 -37.82
CA GLU A 561 -0.67 -8.57 -38.93
C GLU A 561 0.09 -7.25 -38.73
N TYR A 562 1.42 -7.34 -38.77
CA TYR A 562 2.31 -6.24 -38.37
C TYR A 562 2.14 -4.95 -39.18
N MET A 563 1.82 -5.04 -40.48
CA MET A 563 1.60 -3.85 -41.31
C MET A 563 0.37 -3.06 -40.88
N LYS A 564 -0.74 -3.74 -40.54
CA LYS A 564 -1.92 -3.08 -39.98
C LYS A 564 -1.65 -2.53 -38.59
N ALA A 565 -0.90 -3.27 -37.77
CA ALA A 565 -0.49 -2.79 -36.46
C ALA A 565 0.29 -1.47 -36.55
N LEU A 566 1.25 -1.37 -37.48
CA LEU A 566 1.99 -0.13 -37.74
C LEU A 566 1.06 1.01 -38.17
N GLU A 567 0.15 0.78 -39.11
CA GLU A 567 -0.80 1.81 -39.57
C GLU A 567 -1.59 2.42 -38.41
N PHE A 568 -2.09 1.59 -37.49
CA PHE A 568 -2.86 2.07 -36.35
C PHE A 568 -1.98 2.72 -35.26
N HIS A 569 -0.79 2.20 -35.00
CA HIS A 569 0.14 2.84 -34.07
C HIS A 569 0.72 4.16 -34.60
N GLU A 570 0.85 4.32 -35.91
CA GLU A 570 1.25 5.59 -36.55
C GLU A 570 0.14 6.64 -36.42
N LYS A 571 -1.13 6.27 -36.58
CA LYS A 571 -2.27 7.16 -36.30
C LYS A 571 -2.33 7.61 -34.84
N ASP A 572 -2.08 6.69 -33.91
CA ASP A 572 -1.93 7.01 -32.47
C ASP A 572 -0.80 8.03 -32.24
N LEU A 573 0.39 7.76 -32.79
CA LEU A 573 1.55 8.64 -32.67
C LEU A 573 1.31 10.02 -33.31
N GLU A 574 0.62 10.10 -34.44
CA GLU A 574 0.29 11.35 -35.11
C GLU A 574 -0.59 12.24 -34.23
N ILE A 575 -1.67 11.68 -33.66
CA ILE A 575 -2.55 12.41 -32.74
C ILE A 575 -1.77 12.84 -31.50
N ALA A 576 -0.97 11.95 -30.91
CA ALA A 576 -0.15 12.24 -29.75
C ALA A 576 0.81 13.41 -30.02
N LYS A 577 1.47 13.46 -31.20
CA LYS A 577 2.35 14.58 -31.60
C LYS A 577 1.63 15.90 -31.79
N GLN A 578 0.38 15.88 -32.26
CA GLN A 578 -0.41 17.08 -32.48
C GLN A 578 -0.97 17.66 -31.18
N THR A 579 -1.20 16.83 -30.17
CA THR A 579 -1.92 17.22 -28.95
C THR A 579 -1.05 17.36 -27.70
N LEU A 580 0.12 16.73 -27.68
CA LEU A 580 0.97 16.63 -26.50
C LEU A 580 2.29 17.39 -26.68
N PRO A 581 2.88 17.93 -25.60
CA PRO A 581 4.21 18.52 -25.67
C PRO A 581 5.27 17.46 -26.05
N PRO A 582 6.40 17.86 -26.67
CA PRO A 582 7.39 16.93 -27.23
C PRO A 582 7.97 15.86 -26.29
N ASN A 583 7.97 16.12 -24.98
CA ASN A 583 8.49 15.22 -23.94
C ASN A 583 7.38 14.56 -23.11
N HIS A 584 6.13 14.54 -23.60
CA HIS A 584 5.03 13.91 -22.86
C HIS A 584 5.22 12.37 -22.78
N PRO A 585 5.01 11.73 -21.61
CA PRO A 585 5.20 10.29 -21.45
C PRO A 585 4.38 9.41 -22.42
N GLU A 586 3.19 9.86 -22.83
CA GLU A 586 2.37 9.12 -23.79
C GLU A 586 3.01 9.00 -25.18
N LEU A 587 3.82 9.98 -25.61
CA LEU A 587 4.61 9.87 -26.85
C LEU A 587 5.60 8.72 -26.76
N ALA A 588 6.20 8.49 -25.58
CA ALA A 588 7.09 7.36 -25.37
C ALA A 588 6.37 6.02 -25.49
N VAL A 589 5.09 5.94 -25.07
CA VAL A 589 4.26 4.73 -25.22
C VAL A 589 4.01 4.43 -26.69
N SER A 590 3.59 5.43 -27.49
CA SER A 590 3.36 5.25 -28.92
C SER A 590 4.63 4.83 -29.67
N TYR A 591 5.78 5.44 -29.37
CA TYR A 591 7.07 5.01 -29.94
C TYR A 591 7.45 3.58 -29.53
N ASN A 592 7.23 3.20 -28.27
CA ASN A 592 7.49 1.84 -27.79
C ASN A 592 6.64 0.80 -28.55
N ASN A 593 5.37 1.10 -28.81
CA ASN A 593 4.46 0.19 -29.50
C ASN A 593 4.94 -0.07 -30.94
N ILE A 594 5.32 0.98 -31.68
CA ILE A 594 5.90 0.84 -33.02
C ILE A 594 7.22 0.05 -32.98
N GLY A 595 8.09 0.35 -32.01
CA GLY A 595 9.33 -0.40 -31.80
C GLY A 595 9.10 -1.89 -31.53
N GLN A 596 8.04 -2.21 -30.78
CA GLN A 596 7.64 -3.60 -30.52
C GLN A 596 7.19 -4.32 -31.79
N VAL A 597 6.42 -3.67 -32.66
CA VAL A 597 6.00 -4.26 -33.93
C VAL A 597 7.22 -4.56 -34.81
N TYR A 598 8.13 -3.60 -35.00
CA TYR A 598 9.35 -3.83 -35.77
C TYR A 598 10.24 -4.94 -35.18
N ASN A 599 10.31 -5.03 -33.85
CA ASN A 599 11.03 -6.11 -33.17
C ASN A 599 10.41 -7.48 -33.48
N LYS A 600 9.07 -7.61 -33.49
CA LYS A 600 8.39 -8.86 -33.88
C LYS A 600 8.55 -9.19 -35.36
N MET A 601 8.67 -8.18 -36.22
CA MET A 601 9.01 -8.35 -37.64
C MET A 601 10.47 -8.76 -37.89
N GLY A 602 11.33 -8.75 -36.85
CA GLY A 602 12.77 -9.00 -36.99
C GLY A 602 13.58 -7.79 -37.50
N ASN A 603 12.95 -6.61 -37.67
CA ASN A 603 13.65 -5.39 -38.05
C ASN A 603 14.21 -4.69 -36.80
N TYR A 604 15.29 -5.25 -36.25
CA TYR A 604 15.85 -4.82 -34.98
C TYR A 604 16.43 -3.41 -35.02
N GLN A 605 16.94 -2.96 -36.18
CA GLN A 605 17.48 -1.60 -36.32
C GLN A 605 16.39 -0.55 -36.21
N LYS A 606 15.28 -0.70 -36.94
CA LYS A 606 14.12 0.20 -36.79
C LYS A 606 13.53 0.13 -35.38
N ALA A 607 13.42 -1.07 -34.81
CA ALA A 607 12.94 -1.23 -33.44
C ALA A 607 13.79 -0.41 -32.44
N LEU A 608 15.13 -0.46 -32.57
CA LEU A 608 16.05 0.31 -31.75
C LEU A 608 15.83 1.81 -31.89
N GLU A 609 15.70 2.34 -33.11
CA GLU A 609 15.44 3.78 -33.34
C GLU A 609 14.19 4.27 -32.59
N PHE A 610 13.12 3.47 -32.60
CA PHE A 610 11.88 3.81 -31.91
C PHE A 610 11.99 3.68 -30.39
N TYR A 611 12.68 2.65 -29.89
CA TYR A 611 12.95 2.53 -28.46
C TYR A 611 13.87 3.63 -27.93
N GLU A 612 14.84 4.10 -28.72
CA GLU A 612 15.69 5.24 -28.35
C GLU A 612 14.90 6.54 -28.22
N LYS A 613 13.93 6.79 -29.12
CA LYS A 613 13.00 7.93 -29.00
C LYS A 613 12.16 7.83 -27.72
N ALA A 614 11.60 6.65 -27.44
CA ALA A 614 10.84 6.41 -26.20
C ALA A 614 11.71 6.60 -24.95
N HIS A 615 12.94 6.06 -24.97
CA HIS A 615 13.89 6.16 -23.88
C HIS A 615 14.27 7.61 -23.60
N LYS A 616 14.59 8.40 -24.62
CA LYS A 616 14.96 9.82 -24.48
C LYS A 616 13.87 10.62 -23.75
N ILE A 617 12.60 10.40 -24.13
CA ILE A 617 11.46 11.05 -23.48
C ILE A 617 11.39 10.61 -22.01
N LYS A 618 11.36 9.30 -21.74
CA LYS A 618 11.29 8.76 -20.37
C LYS A 618 12.45 9.25 -19.50
N HIS A 619 13.67 9.23 -20.01
CA HIS A 619 14.87 9.69 -19.32
C HIS A 619 14.81 11.19 -18.99
N SER A 620 14.21 12.02 -19.84
CA SER A 620 14.04 13.45 -19.56
C SER A 620 12.90 13.75 -18.58
N ALA A 621 11.88 12.91 -18.55
CA ALA A 621 10.65 13.16 -17.78
C ALA A 621 10.63 12.47 -16.41
N LEU A 622 11.48 11.47 -16.17
CA LEU A 622 11.44 10.62 -14.98
C LEU A 622 12.73 10.75 -14.14
N PRO A 623 12.65 10.62 -12.81
CA PRO A 623 13.83 10.57 -11.95
C PRO A 623 14.71 9.36 -12.28
N PRO A 624 16.01 9.42 -11.94
CA PRO A 624 16.96 8.35 -12.26
C PRO A 624 16.54 6.94 -11.83
N ASN A 625 15.81 6.82 -10.72
CA ASN A 625 15.44 5.54 -10.10
C ASN A 625 14.01 5.09 -10.42
N HIS A 626 13.35 5.71 -11.40
CA HIS A 626 11.97 5.39 -11.70
C HIS A 626 11.82 4.00 -12.35
N PRO A 627 10.86 3.14 -11.94
CA PRO A 627 10.70 1.78 -12.47
C PRO A 627 10.56 1.73 -14.00
N GLU A 628 9.83 2.68 -14.60
CA GLU A 628 9.70 2.81 -16.06
C GLU A 628 11.04 3.02 -16.81
N LEU A 629 12.06 3.62 -16.17
CA LEU A 629 13.40 3.70 -16.75
C LEU A 629 14.08 2.34 -16.77
N ALA A 630 13.90 1.52 -15.72
CA ALA A 630 14.41 0.15 -15.72
C ALA A 630 13.79 -0.69 -16.85
N ILE A 631 12.48 -0.55 -17.10
CA ILE A 631 11.80 -1.20 -18.22
C ILE A 631 12.38 -0.71 -19.56
N SER A 632 12.59 0.60 -19.71
CA SER A 632 13.14 1.19 -20.92
C SER A 632 14.57 0.71 -21.20
N TYR A 633 15.44 0.72 -20.20
CA TYR A 633 16.80 0.19 -20.30
C TYR A 633 16.80 -1.31 -20.62
N ASN A 634 15.91 -2.10 -20.01
CA ASN A 634 15.77 -3.51 -20.32
C ASN A 634 15.38 -3.76 -21.80
N ASN A 635 14.48 -2.94 -22.36
CA ASN A 635 14.10 -3.03 -23.77
C ASN A 635 15.26 -2.67 -24.71
N MET A 636 16.05 -1.64 -24.37
CA MET A 636 17.27 -1.29 -25.11
C MET A 636 18.31 -2.41 -25.05
N GLY A 637 18.56 -2.96 -23.87
CA GLY A 637 19.48 -4.09 -23.69
C GLY A 637 19.07 -5.31 -24.52
N ALA A 638 17.76 -5.60 -24.56
CA ALA A 638 17.22 -6.67 -25.40
C ALA A 638 17.45 -6.42 -26.89
N MET A 639 17.31 -5.19 -27.38
CA MET A 639 17.54 -4.90 -28.79
C MET A 639 19.02 -4.97 -29.16
N TYR A 640 19.90 -4.37 -28.35
CA TYR A 640 21.34 -4.47 -28.57
C TYR A 640 21.82 -5.93 -28.56
N LYS A 641 21.25 -6.77 -27.68
CA LYS A 641 21.51 -8.23 -27.70
C LYS A 641 21.09 -8.86 -29.03
N LYS A 642 19.88 -8.57 -29.53
CA LYS A 642 19.40 -9.12 -30.81
C LYS A 642 20.19 -8.64 -32.03
N ILE A 643 20.76 -7.44 -31.97
CA ILE A 643 21.64 -6.89 -33.01
C ILE A 643 23.06 -7.51 -32.92
N GLY A 644 23.42 -8.11 -31.79
CA GLY A 644 24.75 -8.71 -31.55
C GLY A 644 25.77 -7.75 -30.92
N ILE A 645 25.35 -6.57 -30.47
CA ILE A 645 26.22 -5.60 -29.77
C ILE A 645 26.13 -5.87 -28.27
N TYR A 646 26.78 -6.95 -27.83
CA TYR A 646 26.64 -7.47 -26.46
C TYR A 646 27.16 -6.54 -25.37
N SER A 647 28.20 -5.74 -25.63
CA SER A 647 28.72 -4.76 -24.67
C SER A 647 27.69 -3.70 -24.28
N LYS A 648 26.99 -3.12 -25.27
CA LYS A 648 25.87 -2.19 -25.02
C LYS A 648 24.69 -2.89 -24.37
N ALA A 649 24.42 -4.14 -24.73
CA ALA A 649 23.35 -4.92 -24.11
C ALA A 649 23.57 -5.07 -22.59
N LEU A 650 24.79 -5.42 -22.18
CA LEU A 650 25.20 -5.49 -20.78
C LEU A 650 25.06 -4.14 -20.08
N GLU A 651 25.60 -3.06 -20.66
CA GLU A 651 25.51 -1.70 -20.09
C GLU A 651 24.05 -1.32 -19.74
N PHE A 652 23.13 -1.55 -20.68
CA PHE A 652 21.72 -1.24 -20.47
C PHE A 652 21.03 -2.17 -19.49
N TYR A 653 21.33 -3.48 -19.51
CA TYR A 653 20.77 -4.40 -18.52
C TYR A 653 21.28 -4.13 -17.11
N GLU A 654 22.54 -3.73 -16.94
CA GLU A 654 23.12 -3.35 -15.64
C GLU A 654 22.48 -2.07 -15.10
N LYS A 655 22.23 -1.07 -15.94
CA LYS A 655 21.46 0.13 -15.55
C LYS A 655 20.04 -0.23 -15.08
N ALA A 656 19.36 -1.13 -15.79
CA ALA A 656 18.04 -1.62 -15.39
C ALA A 656 18.08 -2.39 -14.06
N LEU A 657 19.09 -3.24 -13.88
CA LEU A 657 19.32 -4.01 -12.66
C LEU A 657 19.55 -3.08 -11.46
N LYS A 658 20.41 -2.07 -11.60
CA LYS A 658 20.73 -1.12 -10.53
C LYS A 658 19.47 -0.42 -10.01
N ILE A 659 18.64 0.12 -10.92
CA ILE A 659 17.37 0.77 -10.53
C ILE A 659 16.47 -0.23 -9.79
N ARG A 660 16.35 -1.46 -10.30
CA ARG A 660 15.53 -2.50 -9.66
C ARG A 660 16.04 -2.89 -8.27
N GLN A 661 17.35 -2.91 -8.05
CA GLN A 661 17.94 -3.20 -6.73
C GLN A 661 17.66 -2.09 -5.71
N GLU A 662 17.55 -0.85 -6.17
CA GLU A 662 17.27 0.29 -5.30
C GLU A 662 15.78 0.38 -4.89
N ILE A 663 14.86 -0.12 -5.72
CA ILE A 663 13.41 0.05 -5.50
C ILE A 663 12.64 -1.24 -5.16
N LEU A 664 13.25 -2.41 -5.34
CA LEU A 664 12.58 -3.71 -5.12
C LEU A 664 13.30 -4.49 -4.02
N SER A 665 12.54 -5.31 -3.29
CA SER A 665 13.13 -6.26 -2.34
C SER A 665 13.98 -7.30 -3.05
N ASP A 666 15.00 -7.83 -2.34
CA ASP A 666 16.00 -8.75 -2.90
C ASP A 666 15.44 -10.01 -3.57
N ASN A 667 14.24 -10.43 -3.18
CA ASN A 667 13.58 -11.61 -3.72
C ASN A 667 12.52 -11.29 -4.80
N HIS A 668 12.48 -10.05 -5.31
CA HIS A 668 11.49 -9.66 -6.31
C HIS A 668 11.76 -10.36 -7.67
N PRO A 669 10.74 -10.95 -8.33
CA PRO A 669 10.91 -11.66 -9.61
C PRO A 669 11.58 -10.86 -10.73
N ASP A 670 11.41 -9.54 -10.76
CA ASP A 670 12.04 -8.65 -11.76
C ASP A 670 13.57 -8.55 -11.61
N LEU A 671 14.11 -8.73 -10.40
CA LEU A 671 15.56 -8.83 -10.19
C LEU A 671 16.09 -10.11 -10.83
N ALA A 672 15.39 -11.24 -10.65
CA ALA A 672 15.72 -12.50 -11.29
C ALA A 672 15.68 -12.40 -12.82
N GLN A 673 14.68 -11.71 -13.38
CA GLN A 673 14.62 -11.47 -14.82
C GLN A 673 15.84 -10.68 -15.32
N SER A 674 16.28 -9.67 -14.57
CA SER A 674 17.45 -8.86 -14.91
C SER A 674 18.72 -9.69 -14.91
N TYR A 675 18.93 -10.49 -13.86
CA TYR A 675 20.07 -11.41 -13.77
C TYR A 675 20.05 -12.46 -14.88
N ASN A 676 18.89 -13.02 -15.20
CA ASN A 676 18.75 -13.97 -16.31
C ASN A 676 19.10 -13.31 -17.65
N ASN A 677 18.65 -12.08 -17.90
CA ASN A 677 18.97 -11.35 -19.12
C ASN A 677 20.48 -11.12 -19.29
N ILE A 678 21.16 -10.69 -18.23
CA ILE A 678 22.62 -10.51 -18.20
C ILE A 678 23.34 -11.85 -18.41
N GLY A 679 22.93 -12.89 -17.68
CA GLY A 679 23.50 -14.24 -17.82
C GLY A 679 23.38 -14.78 -19.23
N ASN A 680 22.25 -14.53 -19.91
CA ASN A 680 22.06 -14.90 -21.30
C ASN A 680 22.98 -14.13 -22.26
N VAL A 681 23.26 -12.85 -22.01
CA VAL A 681 24.25 -12.11 -22.83
C VAL A 681 25.64 -12.72 -22.68
N TYR A 682 26.04 -13.07 -21.45
CA TYR A 682 27.32 -13.75 -21.24
C TYR A 682 27.39 -15.14 -21.89
N CYS A 683 26.28 -15.89 -21.96
CA CYS A 683 26.20 -17.12 -22.75
C CYS A 683 26.51 -16.85 -24.23
N GLU A 684 25.91 -15.82 -24.84
CA GLU A 684 26.15 -15.45 -26.25
C GLU A 684 27.61 -15.00 -26.47
N MET A 685 28.21 -14.35 -25.48
CA MET A 685 29.63 -13.96 -25.49
C MET A 685 30.60 -15.12 -25.20
N LYS A 686 30.08 -16.32 -24.88
CA LYS A 686 30.84 -17.50 -24.46
C LYS A 686 31.63 -17.33 -23.15
N ASP A 687 31.28 -16.33 -22.33
CA ASP A 687 31.79 -16.23 -20.96
C ASP A 687 30.90 -17.04 -20.02
N TYR A 688 31.12 -18.34 -20.04
CA TYR A 688 30.33 -19.31 -19.28
C TYR A 688 30.50 -19.15 -17.76
N SER A 689 31.60 -18.54 -17.30
CA SER A 689 31.84 -18.30 -15.87
C SER A 689 30.87 -17.25 -15.33
N GLN A 690 30.83 -16.08 -15.99
CA GLN A 690 29.90 -15.01 -15.62
C GLN A 690 28.44 -15.42 -15.85
N ALA A 691 28.15 -16.08 -16.98
CA ALA A 691 26.81 -16.59 -17.26
C ALA A 691 26.28 -17.47 -16.13
N LYS A 692 27.09 -18.43 -15.65
CA LYS A 692 26.73 -19.32 -14.53
C LYS A 692 26.45 -18.55 -13.25
N SER A 693 27.25 -17.53 -12.95
CA SER A 693 27.08 -16.69 -11.75
C SER A 693 25.72 -15.98 -11.76
N PHE A 694 25.41 -15.28 -12.84
CA PHE A 694 24.17 -14.52 -12.99
C PHE A 694 22.93 -15.42 -13.07
N LEU A 695 22.98 -16.51 -13.84
CA LEU A 695 21.86 -17.46 -13.94
C LEU A 695 21.56 -18.14 -12.58
N LYS A 696 22.57 -18.43 -11.75
CA LYS A 696 22.34 -18.95 -10.39
C LYS A 696 21.61 -17.94 -9.50
N LYS A 697 21.95 -16.65 -9.58
CA LYS A 697 21.23 -15.60 -8.84
C LYS A 697 19.77 -15.51 -9.26
N ALA A 698 19.50 -15.55 -10.57
CA ALA A 698 18.14 -15.58 -11.10
C ALA A 698 17.35 -16.79 -10.59
N LEU A 699 17.95 -17.98 -10.63
CA LEU A 699 17.33 -19.22 -10.16
C LEU A 699 16.96 -19.15 -8.68
N ALA A 700 17.87 -18.68 -7.82
CA ALA A 700 17.65 -18.61 -6.38
C ALA A 700 16.44 -17.74 -6.02
N ILE A 701 16.26 -16.60 -6.71
CA ILE A 701 15.13 -15.71 -6.50
C ILE A 701 13.83 -16.32 -7.05
N TRP A 702 13.85 -16.88 -8.26
CA TRP A 702 12.64 -17.50 -8.84
C TRP A 702 12.18 -18.75 -8.09
N GLN A 703 13.09 -19.55 -7.53
CA GLN A 703 12.72 -20.70 -6.70
C GLN A 703 12.01 -20.31 -5.40
N LYS A 704 12.34 -19.13 -4.84
CA LYS A 704 11.68 -18.60 -3.64
C LYS A 704 10.31 -17.97 -3.94
N SER A 705 10.14 -17.42 -5.14
CA SER A 705 8.96 -16.61 -5.50
C SER A 705 7.92 -17.32 -6.38
N LEU A 706 8.31 -18.38 -7.09
CA LEU A 706 7.46 -19.07 -8.06
C LEU A 706 7.37 -20.57 -7.77
N PRO A 707 6.25 -21.24 -8.13
CA PRO A 707 6.15 -22.69 -8.04
C PRO A 707 7.27 -23.38 -8.84
N SER A 708 7.74 -24.54 -8.37
CA SER A 708 8.82 -25.31 -9.03
C SER A 708 8.54 -25.68 -10.49
N THR A 709 7.27 -25.70 -10.89
CA THR A 709 6.81 -25.98 -12.26
C THR A 709 6.79 -24.75 -13.17
N HIS A 710 7.16 -23.57 -12.68
CA HIS A 710 7.06 -22.32 -13.45
C HIS A 710 8.02 -22.32 -14.66
N PRO A 711 7.56 -21.91 -15.86
CA PRO A 711 8.38 -21.93 -17.09
C PRO A 711 9.74 -21.21 -16.96
N PHE A 712 9.79 -20.08 -16.24
CA PHE A 712 11.04 -19.32 -16.04
C PHE A 712 12.12 -20.11 -15.29
N ILE A 713 11.75 -20.91 -14.29
CA ILE A 713 12.69 -21.79 -13.57
C ILE A 713 13.27 -22.81 -14.55
N ARG A 714 12.40 -23.43 -15.35
CA ARG A 714 12.82 -24.39 -16.39
C ARG A 714 13.80 -23.75 -17.38
N THR A 715 13.48 -22.58 -17.91
CA THR A 715 14.34 -21.86 -18.86
C THR A 715 15.74 -21.58 -18.27
N VAL A 716 15.83 -21.14 -17.02
CA VAL A 716 17.13 -20.90 -16.38
C VAL A 716 17.89 -22.19 -16.12
N LEU A 717 17.21 -23.27 -15.73
CA LEU A 717 17.83 -24.57 -15.57
C LEU A 717 18.37 -25.12 -16.90
N ASP A 718 17.64 -24.93 -17.99
CA ASP A 718 18.07 -25.30 -19.34
C ASP A 718 19.33 -24.50 -19.73
N ASN A 719 19.34 -23.19 -19.50
CA ASN A 719 20.50 -22.33 -19.77
C ASN A 719 21.71 -22.71 -18.90
N LEU A 720 21.50 -23.00 -17.61
CA LEU A 720 22.55 -23.49 -16.72
C LEU A 720 23.08 -24.87 -17.16
N GLY A 721 22.20 -25.74 -17.65
CA GLY A 721 22.55 -27.03 -18.22
C GLY A 721 23.41 -26.88 -19.48
N TYR A 722 23.06 -25.94 -20.35
CA TYR A 722 23.88 -25.58 -21.52
C TYR A 722 25.26 -25.07 -21.10
N VAL A 723 25.33 -24.10 -20.18
CA VAL A 723 26.59 -23.54 -19.67
C VAL A 723 27.49 -24.63 -19.05
N LYS A 724 26.91 -25.58 -18.30
CA LYS A 724 27.65 -26.72 -17.73
C LYS A 724 28.22 -27.68 -18.78
N LYS A 725 27.61 -27.81 -19.96
CA LYS A 725 28.12 -28.66 -21.05
C LYS A 725 29.29 -28.03 -21.80
N GLN A 726 29.43 -26.70 -21.71
CA GLN A 726 30.45 -25.93 -22.41
C GLN A 726 31.67 -25.58 -21.52
N GLN A 727 31.57 -25.86 -20.22
CA GLN A 727 32.67 -25.85 -19.23
C GLN A 727 33.24 -27.26 -19.12
#